data_AF-A0A3N1QA75-F1
#
_entry.id   AF-A0A3N1QA75-F1
#
_cell.length_a   1.000
_cell.length_b   1.000
_cell.length_c   1.000
_cell.angle_alpha   90.00
_cell.angle_beta   90.00
_cell.angle_gamma   90.00
#
_symmetry.space_group_name_H-M   'P 1'
#
loop_
_entity.id
_entity.type
_entity.pdbx_description
1 polymer ?
#
loop_
_entity_poly.entity_id
_entity_poly.type
_entity_poly.pdbx_seq_one_letter_code
_entity_poly.pdbx_strand_id
1 'polypeptide(L)'
;MPAQLTLRDSTEIQGDILAGFKKDNVSLLLLQFGDVTAARSWLEALVPQIATTRQVAEFNARFSEARRNSMGDDPQHLKATWLGLALTHPGLQFFTNKEKVFDSVPGGSTVEAFVQGASDRALALGDTDDSDPKGWLFGYDHSRVVHAVLTIACDTEDDLRNELARQREAASRAGAVVVFQQDGTTLPGDSAGKEHFGFKDGVSEPGVRGFEEEDPARPGYVLGHPGTRLISADKFVVDATGDGKRPTGVPPWMRNGSFQVLRRLHQDVPGWWAQVGVELKRLKAAKAVDDRTTQEWLAARLVGRWPSGASVANCPVKPAGKPEPEPDNDITFKDDPDGLVTPLFSHLRKTNPRDGLVDEGELVDERFMDERRIIRRGIPYGRPFNPTQGEGAGADDPRGLVFVCYQADLVRQFEFIQADWVNDPDFPHDRPHRPGPDPMVSGQLTDVNDGQVSFESRNAAGERQTTTLGFRPFVRTEGAVYAFSPSLSTLRGLAQGRLETGGSVVPLPDPQARPVDAVVPRPGHPGRYLAFQGGRAVPLSSSVGGGDATLALEDPGGRPLSFWDDLHDIERVDAAWPVPGRQEVGGESGHWLFFTGDDGRQRYRYVLVDGQEPVRVRVDGNRARPLSQWTSFDAAPDPVTHVDAVLPIPDKQPGGDGRYHYWMFHTTPAGQRYRIISLQAGGYRDRRESGDNEISLWSSLAGVEHVDAVQPVPGRQPGNAQNWYWVFHKGGYRVTSVADGSAHTDAVVQRDRPLPG
;
A
#
# COMPACT_ATOMS: atom_id res chain seq x y z
N MET A 1 47.01 8.66 1.41
CA MET A 1 46.01 9.26 0.50
C MET A 1 44.72 9.35 1.28
N PRO A 2 44.06 10.52 1.39
CA PRO A 2 42.74 10.57 2.01
C PRO A 2 41.81 9.60 1.28
N ALA A 3 40.93 8.92 2.02
CA ALA A 3 39.95 8.00 1.42
C ALA A 3 39.09 8.78 0.43
N GLN A 4 38.96 8.28 -0.80
CA GLN A 4 38.20 8.96 -1.83
C GLN A 4 36.70 8.79 -1.54
N LEU A 5 35.98 9.90 -1.33
CA LEU A 5 34.54 9.92 -1.04
C LEU A 5 33.70 9.74 -2.32
N THR A 6 33.95 8.65 -3.05
CA THR A 6 33.41 8.43 -4.40
C THR A 6 31.89 8.40 -4.48
N LEU A 7 31.20 7.97 -3.41
CA LEU A 7 29.73 7.94 -3.38
C LEU A 7 29.13 9.33 -3.25
N ARG A 8 29.86 10.28 -2.67
CA ARG A 8 29.43 11.68 -2.53
C ARG A 8 29.27 12.37 -3.87
N ASP A 9 30.03 11.93 -4.87
CA ASP A 9 29.97 12.43 -6.25
C ASP A 9 29.06 11.59 -7.16
N SER A 10 28.30 10.65 -6.60
CA SER A 10 27.45 9.75 -7.39
C SER A 10 26.32 10.51 -8.11
N THR A 11 26.29 10.33 -9.43
CA THR A 11 25.20 10.76 -10.32
C THR A 11 24.19 9.64 -10.60
N GLU A 12 24.42 8.45 -10.04
CA GLU A 12 23.58 7.27 -10.27
C GLU A 12 22.64 6.96 -9.10
N ILE A 13 23.00 7.35 -7.89
CA ILE A 13 22.20 7.12 -6.66
C ILE A 13 21.30 8.32 -6.43
N GLN A 14 20.01 8.10 -6.22
CA GLN A 14 19.06 9.18 -5.88
C GLN A 14 19.42 9.86 -4.56
N GLY A 15 19.21 11.17 -4.49
CA GLY A 15 19.79 12.01 -3.44
C GLY A 15 19.23 11.81 -2.05
N ASP A 16 17.98 11.37 -1.93
CA ASP A 16 17.35 11.17 -0.62
C ASP A 16 17.92 9.96 0.13
N ILE A 17 18.52 9.00 -0.59
CA ILE A 17 19.07 7.77 -0.02
C ILE A 17 20.27 8.10 0.89
N LEU A 18 21.38 8.59 0.32
CA LEU A 18 22.61 8.83 1.08
C LEU A 18 22.68 10.26 1.66
N ALA A 19 22.45 11.28 0.83
CA ALA A 19 22.63 12.68 1.25
C ALA A 19 21.44 13.23 2.06
N GLY A 20 20.22 12.78 1.74
CA GLY A 20 18.97 13.23 2.33
C GLY A 20 18.55 14.61 1.83
N PHE A 21 17.29 14.75 1.42
CA PHE A 21 16.76 16.01 0.91
C PHE A 21 16.76 17.12 1.96
N LYS A 22 16.48 16.78 3.23
CA LYS A 22 16.53 17.69 4.40
C LYS A 22 15.75 18.99 4.16
N LYS A 23 14.48 18.85 3.79
CA LYS A 23 13.57 19.95 3.48
C LYS A 23 12.42 20.02 4.46
N ASP A 24 11.90 21.24 4.64
CA ASP A 24 10.82 21.52 5.57
C ASP A 24 9.46 21.08 5.08
N ASN A 25 9.25 21.01 3.77
CA ASN A 25 7.98 20.69 3.16
C ASN A 25 8.15 19.52 2.19
N VAL A 26 7.40 18.43 2.40
CA VAL A 26 7.45 17.23 1.57
C VAL A 26 6.04 16.81 1.17
N SER A 27 5.85 16.40 -0.07
CA SER A 27 4.65 15.69 -0.52
C SER A 27 5.06 14.42 -1.24
N LEU A 28 4.40 13.31 -0.89
CA LEU A 28 4.53 12.03 -1.59
C LEU A 28 3.26 11.79 -2.41
N LEU A 29 3.40 11.67 -3.72
CA LEU A 29 2.34 11.24 -4.62
C LEU A 29 2.45 9.74 -4.86
N LEU A 30 1.42 8.99 -4.46
CA LEU A 30 1.29 7.57 -4.74
C LEU A 30 0.49 7.43 -6.03
N LEU A 31 1.14 6.96 -7.08
CA LEU A 31 0.61 6.97 -8.45
C LEU A 31 0.31 5.56 -8.94
N GLN A 32 -0.81 5.43 -9.65
CA GLN A 32 -1.20 4.25 -10.43
C GLN A 32 -1.26 4.66 -11.90
N PHE A 33 -0.77 3.81 -12.80
CA PHE A 33 -0.76 4.07 -14.25
C PHE A 33 -1.67 3.08 -14.97
N GLY A 34 -2.35 3.54 -16.03
CA GLY A 34 -3.21 2.71 -16.89
C GLY A 34 -2.58 2.32 -18.22
N ASP A 35 -1.70 3.14 -18.79
CA ASP A 35 -1.00 2.85 -20.06
C ASP A 35 0.52 2.86 -19.88
N VAL A 36 1.18 1.76 -20.25
CA VAL A 36 2.62 1.59 -20.07
C VAL A 36 3.42 2.55 -20.95
N THR A 37 2.92 2.88 -22.14
CA THR A 37 3.63 3.76 -23.08
C THR A 37 3.67 5.19 -22.54
N ALA A 38 2.51 5.71 -22.12
CA ALA A 38 2.37 7.03 -21.50
C ALA A 38 3.15 7.12 -20.17
N ALA A 39 3.11 6.06 -19.35
CA ALA A 39 3.89 6.00 -18.12
C ALA A 39 5.40 6.06 -18.40
N ARG A 40 5.89 5.33 -19.40
CA ARG A 40 7.29 5.37 -19.83
C ARG A 40 7.70 6.74 -20.35
N SER A 41 6.85 7.42 -21.12
CA SER A 41 7.09 8.80 -21.56
C SER A 41 7.12 9.78 -20.39
N TRP A 42 6.24 9.62 -19.40
CA TRP A 42 6.28 10.39 -18.16
C TRP A 42 7.58 10.15 -17.40
N LEU A 43 8.02 8.89 -17.28
CA LEU A 43 9.26 8.55 -16.60
C LEU A 43 10.47 9.14 -17.33
N GLU A 44 10.49 9.08 -18.66
CA GLU A 44 11.53 9.70 -19.49
C GLU A 44 11.66 11.21 -19.23
N ALA A 45 10.53 11.90 -19.09
CA ALA A 45 10.49 13.33 -18.79
C ALA A 45 10.88 13.64 -17.32
N LEU A 46 10.56 12.75 -16.38
CA LEU A 46 10.84 12.92 -14.96
C LEU A 46 12.32 12.67 -14.63
N VAL A 47 12.95 11.67 -15.23
CA VAL A 47 14.32 11.21 -14.89
C VAL A 47 15.37 12.33 -14.83
N PRO A 48 15.43 13.28 -15.78
CA PRO A 48 16.38 14.40 -15.71
C PRO A 48 16.17 15.36 -14.53
N GLN A 49 15.00 15.33 -13.91
CA GLN A 49 14.61 16.19 -12.79
C GLN A 49 14.88 15.52 -11.42
N ILE A 50 15.10 14.20 -11.40
CA ILE A 50 15.38 13.45 -10.17
C ILE A 50 16.74 13.89 -9.59
N ALA A 51 16.73 14.26 -8.32
CA ALA A 51 17.90 14.72 -7.62
C ALA A 51 18.87 13.56 -7.34
N THR A 52 20.15 13.74 -7.64
CA THR A 52 21.23 12.78 -7.38
C THR A 52 21.90 13.03 -6.03
N THR A 53 22.58 12.01 -5.51
CA THR A 53 23.41 12.12 -4.29
C THR A 53 24.41 13.25 -4.39
N ARG A 54 25.07 13.40 -5.54
CA ARG A 54 25.99 14.52 -5.80
C ARG A 54 25.33 15.88 -5.62
N GLN A 55 24.23 16.13 -6.31
CA GLN A 55 23.54 17.44 -6.27
C GLN A 55 23.11 17.80 -4.84
N VAL A 56 22.53 16.83 -4.13
CA VAL A 56 22.04 17.03 -2.77
C VAL A 56 23.20 17.19 -1.79
N ALA A 57 24.29 16.42 -1.92
CA ALA A 57 25.47 16.54 -1.07
C ALA A 57 26.20 17.88 -1.26
N GLU A 58 26.35 18.34 -2.50
CA GLU A 58 26.91 19.66 -2.82
C GLU A 58 26.05 20.79 -2.23
N PHE A 59 24.72 20.72 -2.38
CA PHE A 59 23.81 21.68 -1.78
C PHE A 59 23.89 21.68 -0.25
N ASN A 60 23.83 20.51 0.38
CA ASN A 60 23.87 20.36 1.84
C ASN A 60 25.19 20.90 2.42
N ALA A 61 26.31 20.72 1.72
CA ALA A 61 27.60 21.29 2.13
C ALA A 61 27.58 22.83 2.12
N ARG A 62 27.08 23.44 1.03
CA ARG A 62 26.94 24.90 0.91
C ARG A 62 25.97 25.48 1.92
N PHE A 63 24.83 24.82 2.14
CA PHE A 63 23.84 25.22 3.14
C PHE A 63 24.45 25.20 4.55
N SER A 64 25.14 24.11 4.90
CA SER A 64 25.79 23.96 6.22
C SER A 64 26.89 24.99 6.43
N GLU A 65 27.67 25.30 5.39
CA GLU A 65 28.69 26.35 5.43
C GLU A 65 28.08 27.75 5.62
N ALA A 66 27.04 28.09 4.85
CA ALA A 66 26.34 29.36 4.97
C ALA A 66 25.73 29.54 6.37
N ARG A 67 25.08 28.49 6.90
CA ARG A 67 24.52 28.49 8.26
C ARG A 67 25.57 28.69 9.34
N ARG A 68 26.75 28.07 9.21
CA ARG A 68 27.87 28.31 10.14
C ARG A 68 28.36 29.76 10.09
N ASN A 69 28.43 30.35 8.90
CA ASN A 69 28.84 31.74 8.71
C ASN A 69 27.79 32.73 9.24
N SER A 70 26.52 32.32 9.31
CA SER A 70 25.39 33.08 9.84
C SER A 70 25.06 32.76 11.31
N MET A 71 26.00 32.19 12.08
CA MET A 71 25.83 31.87 13.50
C MET A 71 24.62 30.98 13.83
N GLY A 72 24.20 30.13 12.88
CA GLY A 72 23.11 29.17 13.08
C GLY A 72 21.80 29.52 12.36
N ASP A 73 21.68 30.72 11.79
CA ASP A 73 20.51 31.12 10.98
C ASP A 73 20.50 30.41 9.61
N ASP A 74 19.33 29.95 9.19
CA ASP A 74 19.18 29.31 7.89
C ASP A 74 19.33 30.34 6.74
N PRO A 75 20.10 30.01 5.68
CA PRO A 75 20.37 30.93 4.59
C PRO A 75 19.13 31.21 3.72
N GLN A 76 18.62 32.45 3.77
CA GLN A 76 17.37 32.85 3.11
C GLN A 76 17.32 32.66 1.58
N HIS A 77 18.47 32.66 0.90
CA HIS A 77 18.57 32.57 -0.56
C HIS A 77 19.02 31.21 -1.09
N LEU A 78 19.38 30.26 -0.20
CA LEU A 78 19.77 28.90 -0.59
C LEU A 78 18.55 27.99 -0.46
N LYS A 79 17.74 27.94 -1.52
CA LYS A 79 16.54 27.11 -1.62
C LYS A 79 16.68 26.09 -2.74
N ALA A 80 16.02 24.95 -2.60
CA ALA A 80 15.99 23.88 -3.57
C ALA A 80 14.65 23.12 -3.55
N THR A 81 14.30 22.58 -4.70
CA THR A 81 13.24 21.61 -4.90
C THR A 81 13.89 20.30 -5.34
N TRP A 82 13.62 19.23 -4.62
CA TRP A 82 14.15 17.90 -4.91
C TRP A 82 13.03 16.92 -5.26
N LEU A 83 13.31 16.09 -6.26
CA LEU A 83 12.44 15.00 -6.69
C LEU A 83 13.15 13.67 -6.51
N GLY A 84 12.44 12.69 -5.97
CA GLY A 84 12.88 11.30 -5.85
C GLY A 84 11.76 10.35 -6.27
N LEU A 85 12.11 9.19 -6.79
CA LEU A 85 11.15 8.20 -7.28
C LEU A 85 11.47 6.82 -6.73
N ALA A 86 10.46 6.15 -6.19
CA ALA A 86 10.51 4.72 -5.88
C ALA A 86 9.37 3.98 -6.59
N LEU A 87 9.61 2.73 -6.97
CA LEU A 87 8.66 1.87 -7.66
C LEU A 87 8.35 0.65 -6.80
N THR A 88 7.07 0.33 -6.65
CA THR A 88 6.66 -0.92 -6.00
C THR A 88 6.91 -2.11 -6.93
N HIS A 89 6.79 -3.35 -6.42
CA HIS A 89 6.86 -4.52 -7.30
C HIS A 89 5.81 -4.49 -8.43
N PRO A 90 4.51 -4.19 -8.18
CA PRO A 90 3.53 -3.97 -9.25
C PRO A 90 3.93 -2.85 -10.22
N GLY A 91 4.55 -1.78 -9.73
CA GLY A 91 5.08 -0.72 -10.59
C GLY A 91 6.18 -1.22 -11.52
N LEU A 92 7.13 -2.01 -11.02
CA LEU A 92 8.20 -2.59 -11.85
C LEU A 92 7.64 -3.57 -12.89
N GLN A 93 6.66 -4.40 -12.51
CA GLN A 93 5.92 -5.23 -13.44
C GLN A 93 5.34 -4.36 -14.55
N PHE A 94 4.57 -3.33 -14.18
CA PHE A 94 3.91 -2.42 -15.12
C PHE A 94 4.91 -1.75 -16.08
N PHE A 95 5.97 -1.12 -15.57
CA PHE A 95 6.97 -0.42 -16.39
C PHE A 95 7.79 -1.35 -17.27
N THR A 96 7.99 -2.62 -16.88
CA THR A 96 8.69 -3.61 -17.70
C THR A 96 7.75 -4.33 -18.67
N ASN A 97 6.45 -4.25 -18.45
CA ASN A 97 5.43 -5.07 -19.10
C ASN A 97 5.72 -6.59 -18.97
N LYS A 98 6.17 -7.00 -17.78
CA LYS A 98 6.48 -8.40 -17.46
C LYS A 98 5.72 -8.83 -16.23
N GLU A 99 5.06 -9.98 -16.31
CA GLU A 99 4.51 -10.66 -15.14
C GLU A 99 5.60 -11.02 -14.12
N LYS A 100 6.79 -11.44 -14.59
CA LYS A 100 7.92 -11.77 -13.73
C LYS A 100 9.05 -10.76 -13.94
N VAL A 101 9.33 -9.97 -12.91
CA VAL A 101 10.47 -9.04 -12.89
C VAL A 101 11.74 -9.71 -12.38
N PHE A 102 11.62 -10.78 -11.58
CA PHE A 102 12.73 -11.50 -10.98
C PHE A 102 12.82 -12.93 -11.52
N ASP A 103 14.04 -13.42 -11.79
CA ASP A 103 14.30 -14.81 -12.21
C ASP A 103 13.99 -15.82 -11.11
N SER A 104 14.19 -15.42 -9.87
CA SER A 104 13.94 -16.23 -8.68
C SER A 104 13.48 -15.34 -7.54
N VAL A 105 12.57 -15.87 -6.73
CA VAL A 105 12.10 -15.24 -5.49
C VAL A 105 12.35 -16.24 -4.35
N PRO A 106 13.57 -16.29 -3.79
CA PRO A 106 13.91 -17.23 -2.72
C PRO A 106 13.12 -16.90 -1.45
N GLY A 107 12.61 -17.93 -0.76
CA GLY A 107 11.89 -17.75 0.50
C GLY A 107 12.77 -17.13 1.60
N GLY A 108 12.19 -16.25 2.41
CA GLY A 108 12.85 -15.48 3.46
C GLY A 108 13.78 -14.36 2.95
N SER A 109 13.76 -14.04 1.65
CA SER A 109 14.66 -13.04 1.07
C SER A 109 14.03 -11.64 0.99
N THR A 110 14.86 -10.60 0.87
CA THR A 110 14.38 -9.24 0.60
C THR A 110 13.57 -9.13 -0.70
N VAL A 111 13.80 -10.00 -1.68
CA VAL A 111 13.03 -10.02 -2.92
C VAL A 111 11.64 -10.59 -2.69
N GLU A 112 11.51 -11.62 -1.86
CA GLU A 112 10.20 -12.14 -1.46
C GLU A 112 9.39 -11.07 -0.71
N ALA A 113 9.98 -10.43 0.31
CA ALA A 113 9.31 -9.36 1.04
C ALA A 113 8.88 -8.21 0.11
N PHE A 114 9.73 -7.82 -0.83
CA PHE A 114 9.42 -6.78 -1.81
C PHE A 114 8.30 -7.19 -2.80
N VAL A 115 8.28 -8.45 -3.23
CA VAL A 115 7.25 -9.00 -4.14
C VAL A 115 5.90 -9.10 -3.45
N GLN A 116 5.87 -9.56 -2.19
CA GLN A 116 4.67 -9.65 -1.35
C GLN A 116 4.11 -8.24 -1.03
N GLY A 117 4.99 -7.28 -0.75
CA GLY A 117 4.60 -5.92 -0.38
C GLY A 117 4.13 -5.81 1.07
N ALA A 118 3.98 -4.58 1.56
CA ALA A 118 3.82 -4.33 2.99
C ALA A 118 2.55 -4.92 3.62
N SER A 119 1.44 -5.00 2.87
CA SER A 119 0.17 -5.55 3.37
C SER A 119 0.25 -7.04 3.70
N ASP A 120 0.88 -7.83 2.84
CA ASP A 120 1.10 -9.26 3.06
C ASP A 120 2.11 -9.52 4.19
N ARG A 121 3.00 -8.55 4.45
CA ARG A 121 3.99 -8.59 5.53
C ARG A 121 3.47 -8.05 6.86
N ALA A 122 2.29 -7.41 6.87
CA ALA A 122 1.75 -6.66 8.00
C ALA A 122 1.70 -7.45 9.31
N LEU A 123 1.25 -8.72 9.26
CA LEU A 123 1.19 -9.57 10.45
C LEU A 123 2.57 -9.76 11.10
N ALA A 124 3.63 -9.96 10.30
CA ALA A 124 4.99 -10.08 10.82
C ALA A 124 5.51 -8.76 11.41
N LEU A 125 5.03 -7.62 10.92
CA LEU A 125 5.35 -6.30 11.44
C LEU A 125 4.53 -5.91 12.68
N GLY A 126 3.56 -6.74 13.08
CA GLY A 126 2.64 -6.44 14.18
C GLY A 126 1.50 -5.51 13.79
N ASP A 127 1.26 -5.26 12.50
CA ASP A 127 0.15 -4.46 12.01
C ASP A 127 -1.15 -5.26 12.08
N THR A 128 -1.76 -5.23 13.26
CA THR A 128 -3.01 -5.92 13.63
C THR A 128 -3.96 -4.94 14.32
N ASP A 129 -5.17 -5.39 14.63
CA ASP A 129 -6.20 -4.58 15.30
C ASP A 129 -6.46 -3.26 14.56
N ASP A 130 -6.29 -2.11 15.22
CA ASP A 130 -6.48 -0.80 14.59
C ASP A 130 -5.46 -0.51 13.47
N SER A 131 -4.33 -1.21 13.44
CA SER A 131 -3.31 -1.13 12.38
C SER A 131 -3.50 -2.17 11.27
N ASP A 132 -4.59 -2.97 11.28
CA ASP A 132 -4.86 -3.98 10.24
C ASP A 132 -4.87 -3.33 8.85
N PRO A 133 -4.19 -3.93 7.85
CA PRO A 133 -4.15 -3.43 6.48
C PRO A 133 -5.51 -3.08 5.86
N LYS A 134 -6.59 -3.76 6.26
CA LYS A 134 -7.95 -3.46 5.80
C LYS A 134 -8.40 -2.02 6.10
N GLY A 135 -7.83 -1.41 7.14
CA GLY A 135 -8.08 -0.02 7.53
C GLY A 135 -7.12 0.99 6.89
N TRP A 136 -6.10 0.54 6.14
CA TRP A 136 -5.10 1.44 5.57
C TRP A 136 -5.67 2.31 4.46
N LEU A 137 -5.23 3.56 4.43
CA LEU A 137 -5.57 4.55 3.40
C LEU A 137 -4.94 4.23 2.04
N PHE A 138 -3.83 3.49 2.04
CA PHE A 138 -3.13 3.02 0.84
C PHE A 138 -2.30 1.77 1.15
N GLY A 139 -1.95 1.01 0.10
CA GLY A 139 -1.03 -0.12 0.19
C GLY A 139 -1.66 -1.48 0.48
N TYR A 140 -2.94 -1.53 0.88
CA TYR A 140 -3.71 -2.78 1.05
C TYR A 140 -4.57 -3.12 -0.16
N ASP A 141 -5.34 -2.14 -0.67
CA ASP A 141 -6.33 -2.39 -1.71
C ASP A 141 -5.68 -2.71 -3.07
N HIS A 142 -5.74 -3.97 -3.47
CA HIS A 142 -5.25 -4.45 -4.76
C HIS A 142 -6.01 -3.89 -5.98
N SER A 143 -7.12 -3.17 -5.78
CA SER A 143 -7.80 -2.42 -6.85
C SER A 143 -7.25 -0.99 -7.04
N ARG A 144 -6.61 -0.43 -6.01
CA ARG A 144 -5.92 0.88 -6.05
C ARG A 144 -4.41 0.67 -5.90
N VAL A 145 -3.84 -0.12 -6.81
CA VAL A 145 -2.43 -0.51 -6.78
C VAL A 145 -1.53 0.72 -6.91
N VAL A 146 -0.63 0.90 -5.93
CA VAL A 146 0.41 1.92 -6.00
C VAL A 146 1.53 1.39 -6.89
N HIS A 147 1.79 2.02 -8.03
CA HIS A 147 2.92 1.69 -8.91
C HIS A 147 4.19 2.48 -8.54
N ALA A 148 4.02 3.76 -8.21
CA ALA A 148 5.14 4.65 -7.94
C ALA A 148 4.88 5.57 -6.74
N VAL A 149 5.95 5.91 -6.02
CA VAL A 149 5.98 6.93 -4.98
C VAL A 149 6.89 8.05 -5.46
N LEU A 150 6.31 9.17 -5.87
CA LEU A 150 7.04 10.38 -6.24
C LEU A 150 7.16 11.28 -5.00
N THR A 151 8.39 11.47 -4.53
CA THR A 151 8.71 12.36 -3.41
C THR A 151 9.09 13.74 -3.95
N ILE A 152 8.42 14.77 -3.45
CA ILE A 152 8.67 16.18 -3.78
C ILE A 152 9.04 16.89 -2.48
N ALA A 153 10.22 17.48 -2.39
CA ALA A 153 10.73 18.10 -1.18
C ALA A 153 11.24 19.52 -1.45
N CYS A 154 10.77 20.50 -0.70
CA CYS A 154 11.05 21.92 -0.92
C CYS A 154 11.32 22.67 0.39
N ASP A 155 12.21 23.67 0.34
CA ASP A 155 12.44 24.56 1.49
C ASP A 155 11.23 25.44 1.81
N THR A 156 10.35 25.73 0.83
CA THR A 156 9.15 26.55 1.04
C THR A 156 7.87 25.86 0.61
N GLU A 157 6.76 26.22 1.27
CA GLU A 157 5.43 25.72 0.93
C GLU A 157 4.98 26.16 -0.46
N ASP A 158 5.35 27.38 -0.89
CA ASP A 158 5.01 27.89 -2.23
C ASP A 158 5.73 27.11 -3.33
N ASP A 159 7.02 26.79 -3.13
CA ASP A 159 7.77 25.95 -4.06
C ASP A 159 7.18 24.55 -4.15
N LEU A 160 6.78 23.96 -3.01
CA LEU A 160 6.11 22.67 -2.96
C LEU A 160 4.78 22.70 -3.72
N ARG A 161 3.93 23.70 -3.44
CA ARG A 161 2.61 23.84 -4.09
C ARG A 161 2.75 23.95 -5.61
N ASN A 162 3.72 24.73 -6.07
CA ASN A 162 3.99 24.93 -7.49
C ASN A 162 4.54 23.67 -8.17
N GLU A 163 5.49 22.97 -7.54
CA GLU A 163 6.03 21.72 -8.08
C GLU A 163 4.99 20.59 -8.06
N LEU A 164 4.21 20.48 -6.99
CA LEU A 164 3.13 19.51 -6.86
C LEU A 164 2.09 19.69 -7.98
N ALA A 165 1.71 20.93 -8.29
CA ALA A 165 0.80 21.23 -9.40
C ALA A 165 1.39 20.77 -10.75
N ARG A 166 2.67 21.05 -11.01
CA ARG A 166 3.37 20.60 -12.24
C ARG A 166 3.38 19.08 -12.36
N GLN A 167 3.73 18.37 -11.28
CA GLN A 167 3.85 16.91 -11.30
C GLN A 167 2.50 16.21 -11.38
N ARG A 168 1.44 16.75 -10.75
CA ARG A 168 0.06 16.27 -10.92
C ARG A 168 -0.41 16.41 -12.36
N GLU A 169 -0.13 17.55 -13.00
CA GLU A 169 -0.48 17.77 -14.40
C GLU A 169 0.28 16.81 -15.32
N ALA A 170 1.58 16.60 -15.07
CA ALA A 170 2.39 15.63 -15.81
C ALA A 170 1.88 14.19 -15.65
N ALA A 171 1.54 13.78 -14.43
CA ALA A 171 0.96 12.47 -14.13
C ALA A 171 -0.40 12.29 -14.82
N SER A 172 -1.27 13.31 -14.76
CA SER A 172 -2.59 13.29 -15.41
C SER A 172 -2.49 13.17 -16.94
N ARG A 173 -1.56 13.89 -17.59
CA ARG A 173 -1.30 13.73 -19.04
C ARG A 173 -0.83 12.33 -19.41
N ALA A 174 -0.20 11.61 -18.48
CA ALA A 174 0.22 10.23 -18.65
C ALA A 174 -0.88 9.20 -18.32
N GLY A 175 -2.10 9.66 -18.03
CA GLY A 175 -3.21 8.80 -17.61
C GLY A 175 -3.02 8.20 -16.22
N ALA A 176 -2.15 8.78 -15.39
CA ALA A 176 -1.92 8.30 -14.03
C ALA A 176 -2.98 8.84 -13.07
N VAL A 177 -3.42 7.98 -12.15
CA VAL A 177 -4.30 8.31 -11.04
C VAL A 177 -3.46 8.51 -9.78
N VAL A 178 -3.74 9.57 -9.04
CA VAL A 178 -3.19 9.76 -7.68
C VAL A 178 -4.03 8.90 -6.74
N VAL A 179 -3.48 7.76 -6.31
CA VAL A 179 -4.11 6.86 -5.34
C VAL A 179 -4.25 7.56 -3.99
N PHE A 180 -3.15 8.18 -3.55
CA PHE A 180 -3.06 8.91 -2.31
C PHE A 180 -2.01 10.01 -2.41
N GLN A 181 -2.20 11.09 -1.67
CA GLN A 181 -1.18 12.10 -1.44
C GLN A 181 -0.91 12.21 0.05
N GLN A 182 0.36 12.12 0.42
CA GLN A 182 0.80 12.33 1.79
C GLN A 182 1.64 13.60 1.88
N ASP A 183 1.11 14.61 2.57
CA ASP A 183 1.83 15.84 2.87
C ASP A 183 2.55 15.73 4.22
N GLY A 184 3.74 16.30 4.31
CA GLY A 184 4.56 16.35 5.51
C GLY A 184 5.21 17.71 5.65
N THR A 185 5.35 18.18 6.88
CA THR A 185 5.95 19.48 7.18
C THR A 185 6.68 19.42 8.51
N THR A 186 7.84 20.08 8.60
CA THR A 186 8.51 20.28 9.88
C THR A 186 7.62 21.08 10.82
N LEU A 187 7.58 20.68 12.10
CA LEU A 187 6.73 21.37 13.08
C LEU A 187 7.26 22.81 13.32
N PRO A 188 6.38 23.80 13.50
CA PRO A 188 6.78 25.19 13.66
C PRO A 188 7.36 25.51 15.05
N GLY A 189 8.08 26.63 15.14
CA GLY A 189 8.55 27.22 16.40
C GLY A 189 9.46 26.29 17.20
N ASP A 190 9.26 26.21 18.52
CA ASP A 190 10.07 25.39 19.44
C ASP A 190 9.94 23.87 19.22
N SER A 191 9.03 23.47 18.30
CA SER A 191 8.87 22.08 17.85
C SER A 191 9.70 21.74 16.62
N ALA A 192 10.48 22.69 16.07
CA ALA A 192 11.29 22.46 14.88
C ALA A 192 12.30 21.31 15.04
N GLY A 193 12.19 20.33 14.14
CA GLY A 193 12.97 19.09 14.17
C GLY A 193 12.61 18.13 15.30
N LYS A 194 11.43 18.29 15.93
CA LYS A 194 10.82 17.31 16.83
C LYS A 194 9.69 16.57 16.12
N GLU A 195 9.38 15.37 16.59
CA GLU A 195 8.14 14.66 16.25
C GLU A 195 6.99 15.05 17.19
N HIS A 196 5.77 14.53 16.97
CA HIS A 196 4.57 15.03 17.65
C HIS A 196 4.48 14.69 19.15
N PHE A 197 5.18 13.67 19.65
CA PHE A 197 5.30 13.47 21.10
C PHE A 197 6.23 14.50 21.77
N GLY A 198 7.00 15.26 20.99
CA GLY A 198 7.82 16.38 21.45
C GLY A 198 9.32 16.07 21.53
N PHE A 199 9.80 15.01 20.87
CA PHE A 199 11.20 14.59 20.93
C PHE A 199 11.96 14.96 19.67
N LYS A 200 13.20 15.45 19.84
CA LYS A 200 14.12 15.69 18.72
C LYS A 200 14.34 14.40 17.93
N ASP A 201 14.01 14.43 16.65
CA ASP A 201 14.23 13.31 15.72
C ASP A 201 15.45 13.61 14.81
N GLY A 202 15.96 12.58 14.13
CA GLY A 202 17.07 12.67 13.19
C GLY A 202 18.45 12.82 13.83
N VAL A 203 18.60 12.57 15.13
CA VAL A 203 19.88 12.70 15.86
C VAL A 203 20.87 11.59 15.51
N SER A 204 20.39 10.34 15.38
CA SER A 204 21.22 9.15 15.17
C SER A 204 20.95 8.53 13.80
N GLU A 205 21.82 8.84 12.84
CA GLU A 205 21.87 8.20 11.53
C GLU A 205 23.19 7.41 11.40
N PRO A 206 23.23 6.31 10.63
CA PRO A 206 24.49 5.63 10.34
C PRO A 206 25.38 6.50 9.45
N GLY A 207 26.69 6.48 9.69
CA GLY A 207 27.67 6.96 8.71
C GLY A 207 27.93 5.89 7.65
N VAL A 208 28.21 6.31 6.43
CA VAL A 208 28.37 5.46 5.26
C VAL A 208 29.79 5.59 4.68
N ARG A 209 30.51 4.47 4.63
CA ARG A 209 31.85 4.40 4.03
C ARG A 209 31.81 4.82 2.56
N GLY A 210 32.70 5.72 2.19
CA GLY A 210 32.78 6.27 0.83
C GLY A 210 31.85 7.46 0.58
N PHE A 211 31.01 7.85 1.55
CA PHE A 211 30.19 9.06 1.51
C PHE A 211 30.64 10.08 2.58
N GLU A 212 30.73 9.67 3.84
CA GLU A 212 31.27 10.48 4.94
C GLU A 212 32.80 10.34 5.10
N GLU A 213 33.40 11.42 5.61
CA GLU A 213 34.82 11.44 5.96
C GLU A 213 35.06 10.69 7.28
N GLU A 214 36.10 9.85 7.29
CA GLU A 214 36.50 9.09 8.47
C GLU A 214 37.33 9.94 9.42
N ASP A 215 37.06 9.84 10.72
CA ASP A 215 37.82 10.53 11.76
C ASP A 215 39.24 9.95 11.86
N PRO A 216 40.30 10.74 11.57
CA PRO A 216 41.68 10.27 11.71
C PRO A 216 42.06 9.91 13.15
N ALA A 217 41.39 10.51 14.15
CA ALA A 217 41.62 10.24 15.56
C ALA A 217 40.84 9.02 16.08
N ARG A 218 39.76 8.62 15.39
CA ARG A 218 38.94 7.45 15.75
C ARG A 218 38.51 6.68 14.49
N PRO A 219 39.39 5.84 13.90
CA PRO A 219 39.08 5.06 12.71
C PRO A 219 37.81 4.24 12.87
N GLY A 220 37.00 4.17 11.80
CA GLY A 220 35.69 3.54 11.78
C GLY A 220 34.53 4.44 12.21
N TYR A 221 34.79 5.72 12.50
CA TYR A 221 33.77 6.70 12.88
C TYR A 221 33.81 7.92 11.97
N VAL A 222 32.70 8.64 11.89
CA VAL A 222 32.56 9.85 11.06
C VAL A 222 33.26 11.03 11.72
N LEU A 223 34.07 11.75 10.95
CA LEU A 223 34.76 12.97 11.39
C LEU A 223 33.75 14.02 11.88
N GLY A 224 33.96 14.54 13.09
CA GLY A 224 33.11 15.58 13.67
C GLY A 224 31.74 15.11 14.16
N HIS A 225 31.46 13.80 14.13
CA HIS A 225 30.22 13.21 14.60
C HIS A 225 30.49 12.06 15.60
N PRO A 226 30.80 12.38 16.87
CA PRO A 226 31.09 11.38 17.90
C PRO A 226 30.00 10.31 18.04
N GLY A 227 30.40 9.05 18.16
CA GLY A 227 29.49 7.90 18.26
C GLY A 227 28.85 7.45 16.95
N THR A 228 29.07 8.14 15.84
CA THR A 228 28.53 7.75 14.54
C THR A 228 29.52 6.85 13.79
N ARG A 229 29.22 5.55 13.76
CA ARG A 229 30.02 4.55 13.05
C ARG A 229 29.89 4.66 11.54
N LEU A 230 30.99 4.34 10.85
CA LEU A 230 31.06 4.15 9.40
C LEU A 230 30.77 2.70 9.01
N ILE A 231 29.68 2.53 8.28
CA ILE A 231 29.13 1.25 7.84
C ILE A 231 29.32 1.12 6.34
N SER A 232 29.45 -0.12 5.84
CA SER A 232 29.53 -0.34 4.39
C SER A 232 28.30 0.22 3.68
N ALA A 233 28.52 0.92 2.56
CA ALA A 233 27.44 1.43 1.73
C ALA A 233 26.53 0.33 1.17
N ASP A 234 27.03 -0.90 1.04
CA ASP A 234 26.25 -2.07 0.58
C ASP A 234 25.11 -2.45 1.54
N LYS A 235 25.05 -1.87 2.75
CA LYS A 235 23.92 -2.04 3.67
C LYS A 235 22.76 -1.10 3.36
N PHE A 236 22.98 -0.05 2.58
CA PHE A 236 21.97 0.95 2.27
C PHE A 236 21.67 1.02 0.76
N VAL A 237 22.67 0.75 -0.07
CA VAL A 237 22.60 0.82 -1.52
C VAL A 237 23.07 -0.52 -2.10
N VAL A 238 22.27 -1.13 -2.96
CA VAL A 238 22.57 -2.44 -3.56
C VAL A 238 23.85 -2.35 -4.39
N ASP A 239 24.86 -3.16 -4.03
CA ASP A 239 26.14 -3.28 -4.74
C ASP A 239 26.82 -1.91 -4.98
N ALA A 240 26.81 -1.06 -3.96
CA ALA A 240 27.42 0.27 -4.00
C ALA A 240 28.94 0.18 -4.22
N THR A 241 29.58 -0.88 -3.71
CA THR A 241 31.04 -1.05 -3.77
C THR A 241 31.56 -1.55 -5.10
N GLY A 242 30.73 -2.14 -5.98
CA GLY A 242 31.25 -2.66 -7.25
C GLY A 242 31.70 -4.10 -7.25
N ASP A 243 31.62 -4.79 -6.11
CA ASP A 243 32.18 -6.14 -5.96
C ASP A 243 31.20 -7.25 -6.35
N GLY A 244 29.96 -6.90 -6.70
CA GLY A 244 28.93 -7.83 -7.13
C GLY A 244 28.22 -8.55 -5.98
N LYS A 245 28.54 -8.25 -4.71
CA LYS A 245 27.83 -8.80 -3.55
C LYS A 245 26.49 -8.11 -3.39
N ARG A 246 25.43 -8.90 -3.38
CA ARG A 246 24.03 -8.45 -3.24
C ARG A 246 23.27 -9.40 -2.33
N PRO A 247 22.18 -8.95 -1.68
CA PRO A 247 21.27 -9.86 -1.01
C PRO A 247 20.76 -10.96 -1.95
N THR A 248 20.43 -12.11 -1.38
CA THR A 248 19.99 -13.29 -2.14
C THR A 248 18.77 -12.96 -2.99
N GLY A 249 18.80 -13.35 -4.26
CA GLY A 249 17.73 -13.08 -5.23
C GLY A 249 17.79 -11.70 -5.89
N VAL A 250 18.59 -10.74 -5.36
CA VAL A 250 18.65 -9.38 -5.92
C VAL A 250 19.49 -9.35 -7.21
N PRO A 251 18.88 -8.99 -8.37
CA PRO A 251 19.55 -9.02 -9.67
C PRO A 251 20.52 -7.83 -9.85
N PRO A 252 21.51 -7.95 -10.78
CA PRO A 252 22.50 -6.90 -11.03
C PRO A 252 21.92 -5.54 -11.44
N TRP A 253 20.76 -5.53 -12.12
CA TRP A 253 20.15 -4.28 -12.59
C TRP A 253 19.66 -3.39 -11.43
N MET A 254 19.50 -3.92 -10.22
CA MET A 254 19.15 -3.13 -9.02
C MET A 254 20.36 -2.41 -8.40
N ARG A 255 21.56 -2.52 -8.98
CA ARG A 255 22.76 -1.82 -8.53
C ARG A 255 22.50 -0.32 -8.38
N ASN A 256 23.08 0.29 -7.35
CA ASN A 256 22.98 1.71 -7.00
C ASN A 256 21.56 2.18 -6.64
N GLY A 257 20.60 1.27 -6.45
CA GLY A 257 19.30 1.56 -5.86
C GLY A 257 19.21 1.12 -4.41
N SER A 258 18.08 1.43 -3.77
CA SER A 258 17.79 1.10 -2.37
C SER A 258 16.32 0.73 -2.19
N PHE A 259 16.03 -0.24 -1.32
CA PHE A 259 14.65 -0.49 -0.91
C PHE A 259 14.18 0.65 -0.02
N GLN A 260 12.95 1.10 -0.26
CA GLN A 260 12.28 2.13 0.51
C GLN A 260 11.09 1.51 1.25
N VAL A 261 11.02 1.76 2.55
CA VAL A 261 9.80 1.55 3.33
C VAL A 261 9.16 2.90 3.53
N LEU A 262 7.87 2.99 3.22
CA LEU A 262 7.01 4.13 3.56
C LEU A 262 5.92 3.61 4.49
N ARG A 263 5.78 4.22 5.67
CA ARG A 263 4.66 4.00 6.60
C ARG A 263 4.06 5.33 7.02
N ARG A 264 2.74 5.41 7.00
CA ARG A 264 1.99 6.51 7.59
C ARG A 264 1.59 6.12 9.00
N LEU A 265 2.28 6.67 9.99
CA LEU A 265 2.13 6.34 11.40
C LEU A 265 1.34 7.46 12.09
N HIS A 266 0.09 7.22 12.44
CA HIS A 266 -0.70 8.12 13.27
C HIS A 266 -0.21 8.10 14.72
N GLN A 267 -0.20 9.26 15.38
CA GLN A 267 0.28 9.43 16.75
C GLN A 267 -0.81 10.04 17.66
N ASP A 268 -1.30 9.28 18.63
CA ASP A 268 -2.16 9.76 19.71
C ASP A 268 -1.32 10.43 20.82
N VAL A 269 -0.98 11.70 20.60
CA VAL A 269 -0.15 12.50 21.52
C VAL A 269 -0.79 12.65 22.90
N PRO A 270 -2.07 13.04 23.04
CA PRO A 270 -2.71 13.14 24.36
C PRO A 270 -2.76 11.80 25.09
N GLY A 271 -3.14 10.72 24.39
CA GLY A 271 -3.22 9.38 24.96
C GLY A 271 -1.87 8.90 25.48
N TRP A 272 -0.79 9.12 24.73
CA TRP A 272 0.55 8.77 25.14
C TRP A 272 0.98 9.47 26.44
N TRP A 273 0.89 10.80 26.49
CA TRP A 273 1.29 11.57 27.68
C TRP A 273 0.43 11.25 28.90
N ALA A 274 -0.86 10.97 28.71
CA ALA A 274 -1.75 10.51 29.79
C ALA A 274 -1.27 9.18 30.37
N GLN A 275 -0.88 8.23 29.51
CA GLN A 275 -0.37 6.92 29.93
C GLN A 275 0.98 7.02 30.66
N VAL A 276 1.92 7.85 30.16
CA VAL A 276 3.16 8.16 30.89
C VAL A 276 2.85 8.68 32.29
N GLY A 277 1.83 9.53 32.44
CA GLY A 277 1.38 10.04 33.72
C GLY A 277 0.84 8.97 34.67
N VAL A 278 0.11 7.98 34.16
CA VAL A 278 -0.41 6.85 34.93
C VAL A 278 0.75 5.94 35.40
N GLU A 279 1.64 5.56 34.49
CA GLU A 279 2.77 4.67 34.83
C GLU A 279 3.78 5.34 35.77
N LEU A 280 3.96 6.66 35.68
CA LEU A 280 4.77 7.40 36.65
C LEU A 280 4.19 7.31 38.08
N LYS A 281 2.86 7.39 38.23
CA LYS A 281 2.23 7.21 39.56
C LYS A 281 2.49 5.81 40.10
N ARG A 282 2.49 4.80 39.22
CA ARG A 282 2.82 3.41 39.57
C ARG A 282 4.26 3.27 40.08
N LEU A 283 5.23 3.86 39.38
CA LEU A 283 6.64 3.87 39.81
C LEU A 283 6.83 4.55 41.18
N LYS A 284 6.15 5.70 41.41
CA LYS A 284 6.20 6.40 42.70
C LYS A 284 5.59 5.56 43.82
N ALA A 285 4.43 4.95 43.59
CA ALA A 285 3.78 4.07 44.57
C ALA A 285 4.65 2.85 44.92
N ALA A 286 5.38 2.30 43.94
CA ALA A 286 6.34 1.21 44.14
C ALA A 286 7.67 1.67 44.79
N LYS A 287 7.85 2.98 45.04
CA LYS A 287 9.10 3.60 45.50
C LYS A 287 10.30 3.29 44.59
N ALA A 288 10.04 3.05 43.31
CA ALA A 288 11.06 2.79 42.29
C ALA A 288 11.74 4.08 41.80
N VAL A 289 11.11 5.24 42.02
CA VAL A 289 11.62 6.58 41.70
C VAL A 289 11.24 7.57 42.80
N ASP A 290 11.92 8.73 42.84
CA ASP A 290 11.63 9.81 43.77
C ASP A 290 10.28 10.51 43.48
N ASP A 291 9.65 11.06 44.52
CA ASP A 291 8.36 11.76 44.41
C ASP A 291 8.43 13.01 43.52
N ARG A 292 9.61 13.60 43.32
CA ARG A 292 9.85 14.78 42.46
C ARG A 292 10.06 14.41 40.99
N THR A 293 10.15 13.12 40.65
CA THR A 293 10.28 12.67 39.27
C THR A 293 9.10 13.15 38.43
N THR A 294 9.38 13.63 37.22
CA THR A 294 8.39 14.23 36.31
C THR A 294 7.94 13.25 35.23
N GLN A 295 6.85 13.57 34.54
CA GLN A 295 6.40 12.78 33.37
C GLN A 295 7.44 12.80 32.26
N GLU A 296 8.05 13.96 32.00
CA GLU A 296 9.13 14.13 31.03
C GLU A 296 10.32 13.19 31.30
N TRP A 297 10.68 12.98 32.57
CA TRP A 297 11.77 12.07 32.95
C TRP A 297 11.47 10.61 32.57
N LEU A 298 10.22 10.17 32.71
CA LEU A 298 9.80 8.82 32.32
C LEU A 298 9.68 8.73 30.80
N ALA A 299 9.06 9.72 30.16
CA ALA A 299 8.95 9.82 28.70
C ALA A 299 10.33 9.74 28.03
N ALA A 300 11.33 10.45 28.58
CA ALA A 300 12.71 10.39 28.11
C ALA A 300 13.33 8.99 28.19
N ARG A 301 12.91 8.15 29.14
CA ARG A 301 13.36 6.76 29.26
C ARG A 301 12.62 5.80 28.34
N LEU A 302 11.36 6.09 28.01
CA LEU A 302 10.62 5.35 27.00
C LEU A 302 11.28 5.55 25.62
N VAL A 303 11.72 6.79 25.33
CA VAL A 303 12.40 7.14 24.07
C VAL A 303 13.88 6.74 24.08
N GLY A 304 14.58 7.00 25.18
CA GLY A 304 16.05 6.89 25.34
C GLY A 304 16.77 8.25 25.26
N ARG A 305 16.02 9.33 25.03
CA ARG A 305 16.48 10.72 24.94
C ARG A 305 15.48 11.66 25.58
N TRP A 306 15.99 12.76 26.11
CA TRP A 306 15.17 13.92 26.49
C TRP A 306 14.54 14.59 25.26
N PRO A 307 13.46 15.38 25.43
CA PRO A 307 12.87 16.16 24.36
C PRO A 307 13.86 17.02 23.55
N SER A 308 14.92 17.51 24.21
CA SER A 308 16.00 18.27 23.57
C SER A 308 16.86 17.46 22.60
N GLY A 309 16.84 16.13 22.70
CA GLY A 309 17.68 15.20 21.96
C GLY A 309 18.88 14.67 22.74
N ALA A 310 19.18 15.18 23.94
CA ALA A 310 20.25 14.62 24.77
C ALA A 310 19.91 13.21 25.27
N SER A 311 20.89 12.33 25.28
CA SER A 311 20.76 10.92 25.65
C SER A 311 20.55 10.76 27.14
N VAL A 312 19.66 9.82 27.51
CA VAL A 312 19.49 9.44 28.92
C VAL A 312 20.76 8.78 29.46
N ALA A 313 21.52 8.08 28.62
CA ALA A 313 22.78 7.44 28.97
C ALA A 313 23.81 8.45 29.53
N ASN A 314 23.99 9.59 28.86
CA ASN A 314 24.95 10.62 29.31
C ASN A 314 24.33 11.65 30.27
N CYS A 315 23.00 11.80 30.26
CA CYS A 315 22.27 12.75 31.12
C CYS A 315 21.15 12.07 31.95
N PRO A 316 21.47 11.22 32.94
CA PRO A 316 20.48 10.36 33.60
C PRO A 316 19.54 11.07 34.59
N VAL A 317 20.00 12.06 35.36
CA VAL A 317 19.20 12.64 36.47
C VAL A 317 18.36 13.82 35.99
N LYS A 318 19.02 14.77 35.32
CA LYS A 318 18.46 15.94 34.65
C LYS A 318 19.62 16.54 33.86
N PRO A 319 19.39 17.21 32.73
CA PRO A 319 20.44 18.03 32.16
C PRO A 319 20.94 19.06 33.16
N ALA A 320 22.21 18.97 33.56
CA ALA A 320 22.77 19.90 34.54
C ALA A 320 23.05 21.26 33.87
N GLY A 321 22.43 22.33 34.40
CA GLY A 321 22.98 23.69 34.38
C GLY A 321 23.17 24.41 33.03
N LYS A 322 22.64 23.89 31.92
CA LYS A 322 22.49 24.61 30.64
C LYS A 322 21.00 24.74 30.28
N PRO A 323 20.57 25.77 29.54
CA PRO A 323 19.16 25.99 29.20
C PRO A 323 18.50 24.77 28.57
N GLU A 324 19.25 23.95 27.82
CA GLU A 324 19.01 22.55 27.49
C GLU A 324 20.35 21.95 27.01
N PRO A 325 20.64 20.66 27.23
CA PRO A 325 21.83 20.01 26.70
C PRO A 325 21.63 19.72 25.20
N GLU A 326 22.69 19.95 24.43
CA GLU A 326 22.71 19.65 23.00
C GLU A 326 22.49 18.16 22.73
N PRO A 327 21.88 17.78 21.60
CA PRO A 327 21.83 16.39 21.16
C PRO A 327 23.23 15.77 21.07
N ASP A 328 23.38 14.55 21.58
CA ASP A 328 24.63 13.78 21.58
C ASP A 328 24.42 12.36 21.02
N ASN A 329 25.47 11.73 20.49
CA ASN A 329 25.36 10.38 19.92
C ASN A 329 26.48 9.41 20.34
N ASP A 330 27.45 9.87 21.13
CA ASP A 330 28.53 9.04 21.68
C ASP A 330 28.03 8.29 22.92
N ILE A 331 27.24 7.25 22.64
CA ILE A 331 26.64 6.32 23.61
C ILE A 331 26.89 4.89 23.14
N THR A 332 27.10 3.97 24.08
CA THR A 332 27.41 2.56 23.78
C THR A 332 26.48 1.57 24.50
N PHE A 333 25.84 1.98 25.60
CA PHE A 333 25.07 1.13 26.52
C PHE A 333 25.86 -0.01 27.20
N LYS A 334 27.16 -0.13 26.92
CA LYS A 334 28.05 -1.17 27.43
C LYS A 334 28.10 -1.24 28.95
N ASP A 335 28.10 -0.08 29.60
CA ASP A 335 28.20 0.04 31.06
C ASP A 335 26.82 0.00 31.75
N ASP A 336 25.75 -0.25 31.01
CA ASP A 336 24.38 -0.37 31.51
C ASP A 336 23.68 -1.64 30.98
N PRO A 337 24.28 -2.84 31.11
CA PRO A 337 23.76 -4.07 30.49
C PRO A 337 22.39 -4.50 31.04
N ASP A 338 22.03 -4.05 32.24
CA ASP A 338 20.75 -4.35 32.90
C ASP A 338 19.68 -3.26 32.67
N GLY A 339 20.02 -2.17 31.98
CA GLY A 339 19.08 -1.08 31.69
C GLY A 339 18.60 -0.28 32.92
N LEU A 340 19.46 -0.11 33.92
CA LEU A 340 19.16 0.70 35.12
C LEU A 340 19.16 2.20 34.81
N VAL A 341 19.91 2.63 33.79
CA VAL A 341 19.95 4.03 33.36
C VAL A 341 19.02 4.24 32.18
N THR A 342 19.25 3.51 31.09
CA THR A 342 18.42 3.53 29.88
C THR A 342 17.70 2.19 29.78
N PRO A 343 16.39 2.11 30.05
CA PRO A 343 15.67 0.84 30.07
C PRO A 343 15.88 0.00 28.81
N LEU A 344 15.90 -1.32 28.98
CA LEU A 344 16.11 -2.27 27.87
C LEU A 344 14.99 -2.18 26.81
N PHE A 345 13.77 -1.84 27.22
CA PHE A 345 12.64 -1.61 26.33
C PHE A 345 12.62 -0.21 25.68
N SER A 346 13.58 0.67 25.98
CA SER A 346 13.63 2.03 25.45
C SER A 346 13.73 2.03 23.92
N HIS A 347 12.96 2.87 23.22
CA HIS A 347 12.82 2.85 21.77
C HIS A 347 14.17 2.90 21.03
N LEU A 348 15.04 3.83 21.39
CA LEU A 348 16.37 3.96 20.78
C LEU A 348 17.30 2.78 21.10
N ARG A 349 17.08 2.08 22.22
CA ARG A 349 17.87 0.92 22.62
C ARG A 349 17.36 -0.37 21.99
N LYS A 350 16.04 -0.51 21.82
CA LYS A 350 15.40 -1.57 21.04
C LYS A 350 15.83 -1.51 19.57
N THR A 351 15.77 -0.32 18.98
CA THR A 351 16.09 -0.12 17.55
C THR A 351 17.60 -0.10 17.25
N ASN A 352 18.45 0.14 18.25
CA ASN A 352 19.90 -0.04 18.16
C ASN A 352 20.50 -0.25 19.56
N PRO A 353 20.75 -1.51 19.99
CA PRO A 353 21.28 -1.80 21.32
C PRO A 353 22.78 -1.51 21.46
N ARG A 354 23.47 -1.19 20.36
CA ARG A 354 24.90 -0.85 20.30
C ARG A 354 25.78 -1.93 20.94
N ASP A 355 26.82 -1.53 21.69
CA ASP A 355 27.68 -2.43 22.47
C ASP A 355 27.03 -2.92 23.77
N GLY A 356 25.78 -2.54 24.06
CA GLY A 356 25.06 -2.93 25.28
C GLY A 356 24.13 -4.12 25.10
N LEU A 357 24.16 -4.78 23.94
CA LEU A 357 23.49 -6.05 23.73
C LEU A 357 24.26 -7.16 24.46
N VAL A 358 23.55 -7.95 25.24
CA VAL A 358 24.08 -9.19 25.84
C VAL A 358 23.35 -10.34 25.19
N ASP A 359 24.10 -11.36 24.78
CA ASP A 359 23.61 -12.60 24.19
C ASP A 359 24.44 -13.75 24.77
N GLU A 360 23.80 -14.83 25.21
CA GLU A 360 24.42 -15.96 25.91
C GLU A 360 25.34 -15.53 27.10
N GLY A 361 25.01 -14.42 27.75
CA GLY A 361 25.76 -13.86 28.88
C GLY A 361 27.00 -13.03 28.52
N GLU A 362 27.30 -12.83 27.24
CA GLU A 362 28.42 -12.01 26.76
C GLU A 362 27.96 -10.75 26.01
N LEU A 363 28.77 -9.69 26.05
CA LEU A 363 28.50 -8.48 25.28
C LEU A 363 28.76 -8.74 23.80
N VAL A 364 27.76 -8.45 22.96
CA VAL A 364 27.87 -8.57 21.51
C VAL A 364 28.58 -7.35 20.95
N ASP A 365 29.55 -7.58 20.05
CA ASP A 365 30.24 -6.52 19.35
C ASP A 365 29.26 -5.71 18.47
N GLU A 366 29.28 -4.38 18.57
CA GLU A 366 28.37 -3.51 17.80
C GLU A 366 28.44 -3.70 16.29
N ARG A 367 29.52 -4.28 15.72
CA ARG A 367 29.57 -4.65 14.29
C ARG A 367 28.46 -5.62 13.88
N PHE A 368 27.92 -6.41 14.80
CA PHE A 368 26.74 -7.22 14.53
C PHE A 368 25.51 -6.35 14.20
N MET A 369 25.40 -5.17 14.81
CA MET A 369 24.33 -4.21 14.55
C MET A 369 24.45 -3.55 13.17
N ASP A 370 25.67 -3.48 12.59
CA ASP A 370 25.90 -2.84 11.30
C ASP A 370 25.04 -3.48 10.18
N GLU A 371 24.70 -4.77 10.29
CA GLU A 371 23.81 -5.51 9.38
C GLU A 371 22.33 -5.11 9.49
N ARG A 372 21.95 -4.41 10.56
CA ARG A 372 20.56 -4.09 10.91
C ARG A 372 20.20 -2.64 10.66
N ARG A 373 21.19 -1.78 10.43
CA ARG A 373 21.01 -0.33 10.38
C ARG A 373 20.16 0.11 9.19
N ILE A 374 19.33 1.11 9.39
CA ILE A 374 18.54 1.78 8.35
C ILE A 374 18.91 3.26 8.30
N ILE A 375 18.69 3.91 7.15
CA ILE A 375 18.74 5.37 7.02
C ILE A 375 17.31 5.89 7.05
N ARG A 376 16.99 6.85 7.92
CA ARG A 376 15.62 7.39 8.05
C ARG A 376 15.50 8.77 7.39
N ARG A 377 14.35 9.02 6.76
CA ARG A 377 13.94 10.26 6.10
C ARG A 377 12.51 10.64 6.46
N GLY A 378 12.11 10.31 7.69
CA GLY A 378 10.77 10.58 8.16
C GLY A 378 10.47 12.08 8.27
N ILE A 379 9.20 12.45 8.13
CA ILE A 379 8.72 13.83 8.29
C ILE A 379 7.36 13.84 9.01
N PRO A 380 7.13 14.75 9.96
CA PRO A 380 5.82 14.86 10.61
C PRO A 380 4.72 15.27 9.62
N TYR A 381 3.48 14.89 9.90
CA TYR A 381 2.29 15.39 9.22
C TYR A 381 1.23 15.82 10.23
N GLY A 382 0.34 16.72 9.80
CA GLY A 382 -0.72 17.25 10.67
C GLY A 382 -0.23 18.36 11.60
N ARG A 383 -1.18 19.05 12.23
CA ARG A 383 -0.90 20.20 13.09
C ARG A 383 -0.36 19.77 14.46
N PRO A 384 0.59 20.53 15.06
CA PRO A 384 1.04 20.29 16.42
C PRO A 384 -0.13 20.31 17.41
N PHE A 385 -0.04 19.47 18.44
CA PHE A 385 -0.97 19.51 19.56
C PHE A 385 -0.52 20.57 20.59
N ASN A 386 -1.41 21.47 21.02
CA ASN A 386 -1.13 22.44 22.08
C ASN A 386 -2.02 22.20 23.31
N PRO A 387 -1.50 21.63 24.42
CA PRO A 387 -2.29 21.32 25.61
C PRO A 387 -2.73 22.57 26.42
N THR A 388 -2.22 23.77 26.12
CA THR A 388 -2.52 25.00 26.87
C THR A 388 -3.67 25.83 26.28
N GLN A 389 -4.10 25.51 25.07
CA GLN A 389 -5.34 26.01 24.50
C GLN A 389 -6.41 24.93 24.75
N GLY A 390 -7.57 25.28 25.31
CA GLY A 390 -8.59 24.31 25.77
C GLY A 390 -9.26 23.48 24.65
N GLU A 391 -10.46 22.96 24.91
CA GLU A 391 -11.28 22.26 23.89
C GLU A 391 -11.35 23.10 22.59
N GLY A 392 -10.82 22.54 21.49
CA GLY A 392 -10.67 23.25 20.21
C GLY A 392 -9.23 23.57 19.78
N ALA A 393 -8.21 23.22 20.55
CA ALA A 393 -6.78 23.38 20.19
C ALA A 393 -6.21 22.26 19.31
N GLY A 394 -6.99 21.80 18.33
CA GLY A 394 -6.60 20.74 17.40
C GLY A 394 -6.73 19.31 17.97
N ALA A 395 -7.48 19.10 19.06
CA ALA A 395 -7.55 17.78 19.74
C ALA A 395 -7.88 16.59 18.81
N ASP A 396 -8.60 16.79 17.70
CA ASP A 396 -9.08 15.71 16.81
C ASP A 396 -8.51 15.71 15.37
N ASP A 397 -7.47 16.51 15.07
CA ASP A 397 -6.85 16.49 13.73
C ASP A 397 -5.88 15.29 13.59
N PRO A 398 -5.97 14.48 12.51
CA PRO A 398 -5.01 13.41 12.25
C PRO A 398 -3.59 13.95 12.17
N ARG A 399 -2.70 13.39 13.00
CA ARG A 399 -1.29 13.77 13.07
C ARG A 399 -0.41 12.55 13.21
N GLY A 400 0.85 12.70 12.86
CA GLY A 400 1.84 11.68 13.14
C GLY A 400 3.08 11.82 12.30
N LEU A 401 3.68 10.69 11.95
CA LEU A 401 4.93 10.61 11.22
C LEU A 401 4.73 9.88 9.89
N VAL A 402 5.18 10.51 8.81
CA VAL A 402 5.44 9.80 7.56
C VAL A 402 6.82 9.18 7.71
N PHE A 403 6.88 7.93 8.13
CA PHE A 403 8.13 7.21 8.29
C PHE A 403 8.63 6.74 6.92
N VAL A 404 9.83 7.17 6.55
CA VAL A 404 10.54 6.70 5.35
C VAL A 404 11.89 6.16 5.79
N CYS A 405 12.27 4.97 5.32
CA CYS A 405 13.63 4.48 5.51
C CYS A 405 14.18 3.75 4.28
N TYR A 406 15.51 3.73 4.19
CA TYR A 406 16.28 3.15 3.11
C TYR A 406 17.24 2.06 3.60
N GLN A 407 17.29 0.96 2.86
CA GLN A 407 18.12 -0.20 3.15
C GLN A 407 18.39 -1.04 1.89
N ALA A 408 19.43 -1.88 1.94
CA ALA A 408 19.70 -2.84 0.87
C ALA A 408 18.92 -4.16 1.05
N ASP A 409 18.47 -4.49 2.26
CA ASP A 409 17.76 -5.72 2.59
C ASP A 409 16.60 -5.46 3.58
N LEU A 410 15.36 -5.57 3.10
CA LEU A 410 14.15 -5.33 3.91
C LEU A 410 14.07 -6.27 5.11
N VAL A 411 14.31 -7.57 4.88
CA VAL A 411 14.13 -8.62 5.88
C VAL A 411 15.16 -8.49 6.99
N ARG A 412 16.43 -8.26 6.63
CA ARG A 412 17.51 -8.19 7.63
C ARG A 412 17.57 -6.89 8.42
N GLN A 413 16.90 -5.84 7.94
CA GLN A 413 17.01 -4.49 8.49
C GLN A 413 15.67 -4.01 9.03
N PHE A 414 14.78 -3.44 8.19
CA PHE A 414 13.52 -2.87 8.66
C PHE A 414 12.62 -3.91 9.34
N GLU A 415 12.36 -5.04 8.69
CA GLU A 415 11.48 -6.07 9.25
C GLU A 415 12.08 -6.66 10.52
N PHE A 416 13.39 -6.95 10.52
CA PHE A 416 14.07 -7.47 11.71
C PHE A 416 13.99 -6.51 12.90
N ILE A 417 14.25 -5.21 12.69
CA ILE A 417 14.12 -4.22 13.76
C ILE A 417 12.67 -4.22 14.28
N GLN A 418 11.67 -4.24 13.41
CA GLN A 418 10.28 -4.19 13.83
C GLN A 418 9.84 -5.48 14.55
N ALA A 419 10.07 -6.64 13.96
CA ALA A 419 9.57 -7.92 14.42
C ALA A 419 10.41 -8.49 15.57
N ASP A 420 11.72 -8.63 15.36
CA ASP A 420 12.61 -9.35 16.28
C ASP A 420 13.11 -8.48 17.43
N TRP A 421 13.05 -7.15 17.31
CA TRP A 421 13.49 -6.25 18.39
C TRP A 421 12.36 -5.46 19.01
N VAL A 422 11.66 -4.66 18.21
CA VAL A 422 10.62 -3.73 18.68
C VAL A 422 9.42 -4.51 19.22
N ASN A 423 8.93 -5.51 18.49
CA ASN A 423 7.74 -6.28 18.88
C ASN A 423 8.02 -7.40 19.85
N ASP A 424 9.22 -7.99 19.82
CA ASP A 424 9.60 -9.09 20.69
C ASP A 424 9.67 -8.64 22.16
N PRO A 425 8.78 -9.16 23.04
CA PRO A 425 8.80 -8.77 24.45
C PRO A 425 10.00 -9.35 25.20
N ASP A 426 10.63 -10.41 24.71
CA ASP A 426 11.80 -11.02 25.33
C ASP A 426 13.11 -10.35 24.90
N PHE A 427 13.13 -9.57 23.81
CA PHE A 427 14.34 -8.87 23.35
C PHE A 427 14.71 -7.65 24.23
N PRO A 428 16.00 -7.41 24.53
CA PRO A 428 17.13 -8.32 24.36
C PRO A 428 16.98 -9.56 25.23
N HIS A 429 17.30 -10.73 24.66
CA HIS A 429 17.10 -12.04 25.29
C HIS A 429 17.98 -12.24 26.53
N ASP A 430 17.79 -13.39 27.21
CA ASP A 430 18.59 -13.83 28.37
C ASP A 430 18.61 -12.86 29.55
N ARG A 431 17.44 -12.31 29.89
CA ARG A 431 17.25 -11.41 31.04
C ARG A 431 16.51 -12.09 32.19
N PRO A 432 16.84 -11.76 33.46
CA PRO A 432 16.11 -12.27 34.63
C PRO A 432 14.61 -11.92 34.60
N HIS A 433 14.29 -10.74 34.08
CA HIS A 433 12.93 -10.31 33.81
C HIS A 433 12.81 -9.94 32.34
N ARG A 434 11.71 -10.37 31.72
CA ARG A 434 11.32 -10.00 30.37
C ARG A 434 11.35 -8.48 30.20
N PRO A 435 12.21 -7.91 29.33
CA PRO A 435 12.28 -6.46 29.13
C PRO A 435 10.93 -5.85 28.75
N GLY A 436 10.19 -6.54 27.88
CA GLY A 436 8.95 -6.09 27.27
C GLY A 436 9.15 -5.52 25.86
N PRO A 437 8.06 -5.28 25.13
CA PRO A 437 8.12 -4.70 23.80
C PRO A 437 8.51 -3.21 23.88
N ASP A 438 8.79 -2.62 22.73
CA ASP A 438 8.95 -1.17 22.62
C ASP A 438 7.64 -0.45 23.02
N PRO A 439 7.66 0.42 24.06
CA PRO A 439 6.47 1.06 24.54
C PRO A 439 5.98 2.19 23.64
N MET A 440 6.75 2.59 22.60
CA MET A 440 6.43 3.64 21.63
C MET A 440 5.70 3.15 20.40
N VAL A 441 6.29 2.18 19.69
CA VAL A 441 5.85 1.82 18.34
C VAL A 441 5.36 0.38 18.21
N SER A 442 5.59 -0.47 19.22
CA SER A 442 5.01 -1.81 19.25
C SER A 442 3.64 -1.79 19.92
N GLY A 443 3.57 -1.29 21.16
CA GLY A 443 2.37 -1.34 21.99
C GLY A 443 1.82 -2.77 22.20
N GLN A 444 0.70 -2.88 22.92
CA GLN A 444 -0.02 -4.15 23.10
C GLN A 444 -0.61 -4.64 21.76
N LEU A 445 -0.05 -5.71 21.23
CA LEU A 445 -0.48 -6.35 19.98
C LEU A 445 -1.11 -7.71 20.31
N THR A 446 -2.41 -7.87 20.00
CA THR A 446 -3.13 -9.10 20.32
C THR A 446 -2.37 -10.33 19.77
N ASP A 447 -2.21 -11.35 20.60
CA ASP A 447 -1.45 -12.59 20.32
C ASP A 447 0.08 -12.45 20.07
N VAL A 448 0.63 -11.22 20.04
CA VAL A 448 2.07 -10.97 19.88
C VAL A 448 2.71 -10.57 21.22
N ASN A 449 2.17 -9.57 21.90
CA ASN A 449 2.65 -9.12 23.21
C ASN A 449 1.51 -8.48 24.05
N ASP A 450 1.71 -8.34 25.36
CA ASP A 450 0.71 -7.79 26.29
C ASP A 450 0.98 -6.33 26.71
N GLY A 451 1.91 -5.65 26.03
CA GLY A 451 2.32 -4.28 26.34
C GLY A 451 3.01 -4.09 27.69
N GLN A 452 3.33 -5.17 28.42
CA GLN A 452 4.02 -5.08 29.71
C GLN A 452 5.52 -4.93 29.53
N VAL A 453 6.12 -4.03 30.31
CA VAL A 453 7.57 -3.82 30.32
C VAL A 453 8.12 -3.86 31.75
N SER A 454 9.36 -4.33 31.89
CA SER A 454 10.04 -4.44 33.19
C SER A 454 10.95 -3.25 33.43
N PHE A 455 10.52 -2.32 34.29
CA PHE A 455 11.34 -1.18 34.71
C PHE A 455 12.29 -1.60 35.83
N GLU A 456 13.59 -1.65 35.52
CA GLU A 456 14.64 -1.96 36.49
C GLU A 456 15.09 -0.69 37.24
N SER A 457 15.16 -0.78 38.56
CA SER A 457 15.58 0.31 39.44
C SER A 457 16.34 -0.19 40.67
N ARG A 458 16.72 0.73 41.56
CA ARG A 458 17.26 0.41 42.89
C ARG A 458 16.38 1.00 43.97
N ASN A 459 16.08 0.20 44.98
CA ASN A 459 15.35 0.66 46.16
C ASN A 459 16.23 1.57 47.05
N ALA A 460 15.66 2.09 48.15
CA ALA A 460 16.38 2.97 49.08
C ALA A 460 17.59 2.30 49.78
N ALA A 461 17.64 0.96 49.82
CA ALA A 461 18.78 0.19 50.34
C ALA A 461 19.84 -0.09 49.26
N GLY A 462 19.62 0.34 48.01
CA GLY A 462 20.52 0.12 46.87
C GLY A 462 20.35 -1.24 46.18
N GLU A 463 19.40 -2.06 46.63
CA GLU A 463 19.10 -3.39 46.07
C GLU A 463 18.31 -3.24 44.77
N ARG A 464 18.50 -4.18 43.83
CA ARG A 464 17.73 -4.19 42.57
C ARG A 464 16.25 -4.43 42.86
N GLN A 465 15.41 -3.70 42.15
CA GLN A 465 13.97 -3.82 42.18
C GLN A 465 13.44 -3.70 40.75
N THR A 466 12.45 -4.52 40.43
CA THR A 466 11.76 -4.47 39.14
C THR A 466 10.32 -4.05 39.36
N THR A 467 9.85 -3.10 38.55
CA THR A 467 8.45 -2.66 38.56
C THR A 467 7.85 -2.83 37.17
N THR A 468 6.79 -3.63 37.07
CA THR A 468 6.08 -3.81 35.79
C THR A 468 5.24 -2.57 35.46
N LEU A 469 5.40 -2.06 34.24
CA LEU A 469 4.58 -1.00 33.65
C LEU A 469 3.77 -1.56 32.48
N GLY A 470 2.67 -0.88 32.11
CA GLY A 470 1.83 -1.30 30.98
C GLY A 470 1.60 -0.18 29.98
N PHE A 471 1.87 -0.45 28.69
CA PHE A 471 1.71 0.49 27.58
C PHE A 471 0.71 -0.03 26.54
N ARG A 472 -0.23 0.82 26.11
CA ARG A 472 -1.18 0.51 25.03
C ARG A 472 -0.65 1.12 23.72
N PRO A 473 -1.06 0.64 22.54
CA PRO A 473 -0.69 1.27 21.28
C PRO A 473 -1.26 2.69 21.18
N PHE A 474 -0.42 3.63 20.77
CA PHE A 474 -0.79 5.02 20.43
C PHE A 474 -0.13 5.46 19.11
N VAL A 475 0.69 4.59 18.53
CA VAL A 475 1.12 4.67 17.14
C VAL A 475 0.31 3.66 16.35
N ARG A 476 -0.39 4.12 15.31
CA ARG A 476 -1.21 3.28 14.43
C ARG A 476 -0.72 3.38 13.00
N THR A 477 -0.53 2.24 12.34
CA THR A 477 -0.23 2.22 10.91
C THR A 477 -1.51 2.47 10.11
N GLU A 478 -1.53 3.54 9.31
CA GLU A 478 -2.68 3.90 8.47
C GLU A 478 -2.38 3.74 6.98
N GLY A 479 -1.25 3.13 6.64
CA GLY A 479 -0.84 2.84 5.27
C GLY A 479 0.64 2.54 5.18
N ALA A 480 1.00 1.55 4.36
CA ALA A 480 2.39 1.18 4.14
C ALA A 480 2.64 0.69 2.71
N VAL A 481 3.84 0.96 2.18
CA VAL A 481 4.31 0.37 0.92
C VAL A 481 5.79 0.00 1.03
N TYR A 482 6.14 -1.12 0.39
CA TYR A 482 7.52 -1.44 0.05
C TYR A 482 7.77 -1.05 -1.40
N ALA A 483 8.74 -0.17 -1.59
CA ALA A 483 9.15 0.32 -2.89
C ALA A 483 10.66 0.12 -3.07
N PHE A 484 11.14 0.32 -4.29
CA PHE A 484 12.55 0.31 -4.62
C PHE A 484 12.88 1.60 -5.36
N SER A 485 13.82 2.38 -4.83
CA SER A 485 14.31 3.62 -5.43
C SER A 485 15.48 3.29 -6.35
N PRO A 486 15.27 3.19 -7.68
CA PRO A 486 16.26 2.64 -8.60
C PRO A 486 17.34 3.67 -8.93
N SER A 487 18.47 3.21 -9.49
CA SER A 487 19.48 4.10 -10.03
C SER A 487 18.98 4.88 -11.25
N LEU A 488 19.61 6.01 -11.55
CA LEU A 488 19.24 6.83 -12.71
C LEU A 488 19.38 6.06 -14.03
N SER A 489 20.41 5.23 -14.19
CA SER A 489 20.53 4.32 -15.35
C SER A 489 19.39 3.30 -15.44
N THR A 490 18.96 2.73 -14.32
CA THR A 490 17.82 1.80 -14.28
C THR A 490 16.53 2.50 -14.70
N LEU A 491 16.29 3.71 -14.18
CA LEU A 491 15.11 4.49 -14.56
C LEU A 491 15.11 4.86 -16.05
N ARG A 492 16.27 5.21 -16.64
CA ARG A 492 16.40 5.40 -18.09
C ARG A 492 16.09 4.12 -18.87
N GLY A 493 16.56 2.98 -18.39
CA GLY A 493 16.27 1.67 -18.98
C GLY A 493 14.78 1.35 -18.97
N LEU A 494 14.10 1.61 -17.84
CA LEU A 494 12.65 1.45 -17.70
C LEU A 494 11.88 2.39 -18.63
N ALA A 495 12.24 3.68 -18.65
CA ALA A 495 11.62 4.69 -19.52
C ALA A 495 11.72 4.30 -21.01
N GLN A 496 12.87 3.73 -21.42
CA GLN A 496 13.08 3.29 -22.80
C GLN A 496 12.46 1.92 -23.10
N GLY A 497 11.91 1.22 -22.10
CA GLY A 497 11.44 -0.17 -22.24
C GLY A 497 12.54 -1.18 -22.56
N ARG A 498 13.80 -0.88 -22.17
CA ARG A 498 15.00 -1.68 -22.47
C ARG A 498 15.60 -2.35 -21.24
N LEU A 499 14.96 -2.25 -20.08
CA LEU A 499 15.48 -2.89 -18.87
C LEU A 499 15.34 -4.41 -18.99
N GLU A 500 16.47 -5.08 -19.16
CA GLU A 500 16.52 -6.54 -19.13
C GLU A 500 16.57 -7.04 -17.70
N THR A 501 15.50 -7.73 -17.30
CA THR A 501 15.30 -8.21 -15.93
C THR A 501 15.46 -9.73 -15.79
N GLY A 502 15.69 -10.45 -16.90
CA GLY A 502 15.77 -11.91 -16.94
C GLY A 502 14.41 -12.63 -16.90
N GLY A 503 13.40 -12.04 -16.26
CA GLY A 503 12.08 -12.66 -16.10
C GLY A 503 11.27 -12.76 -17.41
N SER A 504 10.38 -13.77 -17.46
CA SER A 504 9.56 -14.08 -18.64
C SER A 504 8.62 -12.95 -19.03
N VAL A 505 8.59 -12.63 -20.33
CA VAL A 505 7.58 -11.73 -20.91
C VAL A 505 6.29 -12.51 -21.10
N VAL A 506 5.46 -12.50 -20.06
CA VAL A 506 4.02 -12.72 -20.21
C VAL A 506 3.40 -11.32 -20.09
N PRO A 507 2.60 -10.86 -21.08
CA PRO A 507 1.89 -9.60 -20.97
C PRO A 507 1.13 -9.60 -19.64
N LEU A 508 1.34 -8.56 -18.83
CA LEU A 508 0.55 -8.42 -17.61
C LEU A 508 -0.93 -8.37 -18.02
N PRO A 509 -1.83 -9.03 -17.27
CA PRO A 509 -3.23 -8.69 -17.33
C PRO A 509 -3.32 -7.17 -17.16
N ASP A 510 -4.01 -6.50 -18.09
CA ASP A 510 -4.21 -5.05 -17.98
C ASP A 510 -4.73 -4.75 -16.55
N PRO A 511 -4.06 -3.91 -15.75
CA PRO A 511 -4.57 -3.49 -14.45
C PRO A 511 -5.91 -2.75 -14.57
N GLN A 512 -6.26 -2.32 -15.79
CA GLN A 512 -7.59 -1.90 -16.22
C GLN A 512 -8.36 -2.98 -17.00
N ALA A 513 -8.19 -4.26 -16.69
CA ALA A 513 -9.19 -5.26 -17.05
C ALA A 513 -10.47 -4.90 -16.29
N ARG A 514 -11.22 -3.95 -16.86
CA ARG A 514 -12.52 -3.51 -16.39
C ARG A 514 -13.37 -4.78 -16.32
N PRO A 515 -14.13 -4.98 -15.23
CA PRO A 515 -15.06 -6.10 -15.18
C PRO A 515 -15.89 -6.08 -16.46
N VAL A 516 -16.13 -7.26 -17.03
CA VAL A 516 -17.11 -7.36 -18.12
C VAL A 516 -18.46 -7.18 -17.46
N ASP A 517 -18.99 -5.96 -17.56
CA ASP A 517 -20.23 -5.53 -16.90
C ASP A 517 -21.44 -6.25 -17.52
N ALA A 518 -21.43 -6.47 -18.84
CA ALA A 518 -22.49 -7.22 -19.52
C ALA A 518 -21.98 -7.86 -20.81
N VAL A 519 -22.62 -8.94 -21.25
CA VAL A 519 -22.32 -9.58 -22.54
C VAL A 519 -23.62 -9.79 -23.32
N VAL A 520 -23.59 -9.46 -24.61
CA VAL A 520 -24.71 -9.67 -25.52
C VAL A 520 -24.24 -10.49 -26.72
N PRO A 521 -24.90 -11.63 -27.04
CA PRO A 521 -24.62 -12.37 -28.28
C PRO A 521 -24.93 -11.53 -29.51
N ARG A 522 -24.08 -11.65 -30.53
CA ARG A 522 -24.31 -11.02 -31.81
C ARG A 522 -25.29 -11.86 -32.64
N PRO A 523 -26.48 -11.34 -32.99
CA PRO A 523 -27.49 -12.10 -33.72
C PRO A 523 -26.98 -12.58 -35.08
N GLY A 524 -27.21 -13.84 -35.43
CA GLY A 524 -26.76 -14.41 -36.71
C GLY A 524 -25.26 -14.72 -36.79
N HIS A 525 -24.49 -14.50 -35.73
CA HIS A 525 -23.05 -14.75 -35.67
C HIS A 525 -22.68 -15.60 -34.43
N PRO A 526 -22.85 -16.94 -34.50
CA PRO A 526 -22.55 -17.82 -33.38
C PRO A 526 -21.12 -17.64 -32.84
N GLY A 527 -21.00 -17.47 -31.51
CA GLY A 527 -19.72 -17.27 -30.85
C GLY A 527 -19.10 -15.89 -31.05
N ARG A 528 -19.88 -14.91 -31.51
CA ARG A 528 -19.50 -13.49 -31.52
C ARG A 528 -20.37 -12.75 -30.52
N TYR A 529 -19.78 -11.81 -29.79
CA TYR A 529 -20.43 -11.10 -28.69
C TYR A 529 -20.03 -9.63 -28.68
N LEU A 530 -20.84 -8.82 -28.02
CA LEU A 530 -20.51 -7.47 -27.59
C LEU A 530 -20.43 -7.47 -26.05
N ALA A 531 -19.23 -7.28 -25.51
CA ALA A 531 -18.98 -7.16 -24.07
C ALA A 531 -18.89 -5.70 -23.66
N PHE A 532 -19.62 -5.31 -22.62
CA PHE A 532 -19.61 -3.96 -22.08
C PHE A 532 -18.61 -3.84 -20.92
N GLN A 533 -17.80 -2.79 -20.94
CA GLN A 533 -16.68 -2.56 -20.00
C GLN A 533 -16.50 -1.05 -19.71
N GLY A 534 -16.97 -0.57 -18.56
CA GLY A 534 -16.76 0.78 -18.05
C GLY A 534 -17.09 1.90 -19.05
N GLY A 535 -18.25 1.82 -19.70
CA GLY A 535 -18.72 2.80 -20.70
C GLY A 535 -18.23 2.55 -22.13
N ARG A 536 -17.65 1.39 -22.40
CA ARG A 536 -17.29 0.93 -23.74
C ARG A 536 -17.96 -0.40 -24.05
N ALA A 537 -18.06 -0.72 -25.32
CA ALA A 537 -18.53 -1.99 -25.83
C ALA A 537 -17.47 -2.58 -26.76
N VAL A 538 -17.06 -3.81 -26.49
CA VAL A 538 -15.88 -4.46 -27.02
C VAL A 538 -16.30 -5.76 -27.70
N PRO A 539 -16.01 -5.96 -28.99
CA PRO A 539 -16.38 -7.17 -29.68
C PRO A 539 -15.48 -8.35 -29.27
N LEU A 540 -16.11 -9.46 -28.90
CA LEU A 540 -15.47 -10.71 -28.52
C LEU A 540 -15.84 -11.84 -29.46
N SER A 541 -14.89 -12.73 -29.69
CA SER A 541 -15.10 -14.03 -30.31
C SER A 541 -14.83 -15.15 -29.32
N SER A 542 -15.57 -16.25 -29.44
CA SER A 542 -15.31 -17.46 -28.69
C SER A 542 -14.83 -18.59 -29.59
N SER A 543 -13.99 -19.47 -29.05
CA SER A 543 -13.68 -20.76 -29.66
C SER A 543 -13.95 -21.88 -28.66
N VAL A 544 -14.48 -23.01 -29.14
CA VAL A 544 -14.81 -24.16 -28.29
C VAL A 544 -14.23 -25.43 -28.93
N GLY A 545 -13.35 -26.13 -28.21
CA GLY A 545 -12.68 -27.33 -28.71
C GLY A 545 -11.98 -28.12 -27.60
N GLY A 546 -11.95 -29.46 -27.69
CA GLY A 546 -11.15 -30.28 -26.76
C GLY A 546 -11.55 -30.23 -25.28
N GLY A 547 -12.79 -29.81 -24.96
CA GLY A 547 -13.22 -29.58 -23.57
C GLY A 547 -12.89 -28.18 -23.05
N ASP A 548 -12.34 -27.33 -23.91
CA ASP A 548 -11.95 -25.97 -23.61
C ASP A 548 -12.87 -24.98 -24.33
N ALA A 549 -13.25 -23.89 -23.66
CA ALA A 549 -13.83 -22.72 -24.27
C ALA A 549 -12.88 -21.53 -24.00
N THR A 550 -12.58 -20.75 -25.04
CA THR A 550 -11.79 -19.52 -24.93
C THR A 550 -12.54 -18.30 -25.49
N LEU A 551 -12.18 -17.12 -24.99
CA LEU A 551 -12.60 -15.82 -25.52
C LEU A 551 -11.38 -15.07 -26.07
N ALA A 552 -11.58 -14.30 -27.14
CA ALA A 552 -10.57 -13.46 -27.77
C ALA A 552 -11.19 -12.13 -28.24
N LEU A 553 -10.45 -11.03 -28.04
CA LEU A 553 -10.82 -9.72 -28.57
C LEU A 553 -10.74 -9.70 -30.09
N GLU A 554 -11.73 -9.08 -30.71
CA GLU A 554 -11.69 -8.77 -32.15
C GLU A 554 -11.14 -7.38 -32.41
N ASP A 555 -11.46 -6.44 -31.53
CA ASP A 555 -11.02 -5.05 -31.58
C ASP A 555 -10.77 -4.56 -30.14
N PRO A 556 -9.49 -4.51 -29.70
CA PRO A 556 -9.13 -4.03 -28.36
C PRO A 556 -9.53 -2.58 -28.11
N GLY A 557 -9.70 -1.78 -29.16
CA GLY A 557 -10.11 -0.39 -29.02
C GLY A 557 -11.53 -0.27 -28.48
N GLY A 558 -12.43 -1.17 -28.86
CA GLY A 558 -13.85 -1.08 -28.56
C GLY A 558 -14.50 0.24 -29.01
N ARG A 559 -15.81 0.37 -28.80
CA ARG A 559 -16.55 1.61 -29.10
C ARG A 559 -17.09 2.22 -27.81
N PRO A 560 -16.96 3.53 -27.58
CA PRO A 560 -17.63 4.18 -26.45
C PRO A 560 -19.16 4.02 -26.62
N LEU A 561 -19.91 3.99 -25.53
CA LEU A 561 -21.39 3.91 -25.61
C LEU A 561 -22.00 5.07 -26.41
N SER A 562 -21.36 6.24 -26.39
CA SER A 562 -21.72 7.40 -27.22
C SER A 562 -21.59 7.18 -28.73
N PHE A 563 -21.03 6.05 -29.17
CA PHE A 563 -21.05 5.64 -30.57
C PHE A 563 -22.47 5.33 -31.07
N TRP A 564 -23.35 4.84 -30.19
CA TRP A 564 -24.75 4.60 -30.52
C TRP A 564 -25.59 5.79 -30.05
N ASP A 565 -26.28 6.44 -30.99
CA ASP A 565 -27.20 7.54 -30.72
C ASP A 565 -28.25 7.17 -29.65
N ASP A 566 -28.57 5.90 -29.47
CA ASP A 566 -29.56 5.43 -28.50
C ASP A 566 -28.98 5.01 -27.13
N LEU A 567 -27.65 5.03 -26.96
CA LEU A 567 -26.94 4.71 -25.71
C LEU A 567 -26.06 5.87 -25.19
N HIS A 568 -26.05 7.02 -25.87
CA HIS A 568 -25.20 8.17 -25.51
C HIS A 568 -25.48 8.76 -24.12
N ASP A 569 -26.66 8.48 -23.56
CA ASP A 569 -27.13 8.94 -22.25
C ASP A 569 -26.84 7.93 -21.12
N ILE A 570 -26.02 6.92 -21.39
CA ILE A 570 -25.67 5.86 -20.45
C ILE A 570 -24.18 5.93 -20.13
N GLU A 571 -23.85 5.99 -18.84
CA GLU A 571 -22.46 5.91 -18.37
C GLU A 571 -21.93 4.48 -18.44
N ARG A 572 -22.72 3.51 -17.97
CA ARG A 572 -22.34 2.09 -17.93
C ARG A 572 -23.54 1.18 -18.13
N VAL A 573 -23.39 0.14 -18.97
CA VAL A 573 -24.34 -0.98 -19.04
C VAL A 573 -23.93 -1.98 -17.97
N ASP A 574 -24.84 -2.30 -17.05
CA ASP A 574 -24.57 -3.14 -15.89
C ASP A 574 -25.02 -4.59 -16.06
N ALA A 575 -26.03 -4.84 -16.89
CA ALA A 575 -26.51 -6.18 -17.19
C ALA A 575 -27.34 -6.18 -18.48
N ALA A 576 -27.40 -7.33 -19.16
CA ALA A 576 -28.26 -7.53 -20.32
C ALA A 576 -29.13 -8.78 -20.13
N TRP A 577 -30.44 -8.61 -20.17
CA TRP A 577 -31.39 -9.72 -20.05
C TRP A 577 -32.05 -10.01 -21.41
N PRO A 578 -31.83 -11.19 -22.02
CA PRO A 578 -32.51 -11.56 -23.26
C PRO A 578 -34.03 -11.64 -23.07
N VAL A 579 -34.77 -10.98 -23.96
CA VAL A 579 -36.24 -11.02 -23.95
C VAL A 579 -36.75 -12.34 -24.52
N PRO A 580 -37.58 -13.10 -23.79
CA PRO A 580 -38.15 -14.35 -24.28
C PRO A 580 -38.91 -14.16 -25.61
N GLY A 581 -38.67 -15.06 -26.57
CA GLY A 581 -39.34 -15.03 -27.87
C GLY A 581 -38.92 -13.88 -28.79
N ARG A 582 -37.87 -13.13 -28.45
CA ARG A 582 -37.33 -12.00 -29.22
C ARG A 582 -35.86 -12.17 -29.62
N GLN A 583 -35.32 -13.38 -29.58
CA GLN A 583 -33.96 -13.67 -30.01
C GLN A 583 -33.94 -14.05 -31.50
N GLU A 584 -33.08 -13.41 -32.29
CA GLU A 584 -32.91 -13.60 -33.74
C GLU A 584 -34.19 -13.45 -34.59
N VAL A 585 -35.14 -12.63 -34.13
CA VAL A 585 -36.39 -12.36 -34.86
C VAL A 585 -36.13 -11.27 -35.89
N GLY A 586 -36.17 -11.61 -37.18
CA GLY A 586 -35.97 -10.65 -38.26
C GLY A 586 -34.53 -10.13 -38.35
N GLY A 587 -33.55 -10.90 -37.85
CA GLY A 587 -32.13 -10.51 -37.81
C GLY A 587 -31.71 -9.72 -36.56
N GLU A 588 -32.65 -9.44 -35.65
CA GLU A 588 -32.40 -8.69 -34.42
C GLU A 588 -32.66 -9.55 -33.18
N SER A 589 -31.97 -9.24 -32.07
CA SER A 589 -32.26 -9.81 -30.76
C SER A 589 -32.63 -8.72 -29.75
N GLY A 590 -33.76 -8.91 -29.07
CA GLY A 590 -34.27 -8.00 -28.04
C GLY A 590 -33.67 -8.28 -26.66
N HIS A 591 -33.23 -7.22 -25.98
CA HIS A 591 -32.69 -7.28 -24.61
C HIS A 591 -33.28 -6.18 -23.74
N TRP A 592 -33.49 -6.45 -22.45
CA TRP A 592 -33.55 -5.39 -21.44
C TRP A 592 -32.12 -5.09 -20.98
N LEU A 593 -31.63 -3.90 -21.30
CA LEU A 593 -30.36 -3.42 -20.75
C LEU A 593 -30.63 -2.72 -19.44
N PHE A 594 -29.96 -3.17 -18.39
CA PHE A 594 -29.84 -2.51 -17.11
C PHE A 594 -28.58 -1.66 -17.14
N PHE A 595 -28.68 -0.42 -16.67
CA PHE A 595 -27.60 0.55 -16.82
C PHE A 595 -27.65 1.62 -15.74
N THR A 596 -26.46 2.15 -15.42
CA THR A 596 -26.26 3.25 -14.48
C THR A 596 -26.06 4.53 -15.27
N GLY A 597 -26.83 5.56 -14.92
CA GLY A 597 -26.63 6.91 -15.42
C GLY A 597 -25.96 7.80 -14.38
N ASP A 598 -25.77 9.07 -14.72
CA ASP A 598 -25.00 10.06 -13.94
C ASP A 598 -25.44 10.23 -12.48
N ASP A 599 -26.67 9.85 -12.12
CA ASP A 599 -27.18 9.91 -10.75
C ASP A 599 -26.85 8.66 -9.91
N GLY A 600 -26.06 7.73 -10.46
CA GLY A 600 -25.62 6.50 -9.79
C GLY A 600 -26.73 5.48 -9.59
N ARG A 601 -27.92 5.68 -10.17
CA ARG A 601 -29.06 4.77 -10.03
C ARG A 601 -29.22 3.89 -11.26
N GLN A 602 -29.38 2.59 -11.03
CA GLN A 602 -29.66 1.66 -12.10
C GLN A 602 -31.10 1.83 -12.62
N ARG A 603 -31.22 1.88 -13.94
CA ARG A 603 -32.47 1.88 -14.69
C ARG A 603 -32.41 0.78 -15.74
N TYR A 604 -33.53 0.51 -16.40
CA TYR A 604 -33.54 -0.42 -17.53
C TYR A 604 -34.31 0.14 -18.72
N ARG A 605 -33.94 -0.31 -19.92
CA ARG A 605 -34.65 0.00 -21.17
C ARG A 605 -34.62 -1.21 -22.10
N TYR A 606 -35.61 -1.31 -22.99
CA TYR A 606 -35.65 -2.37 -24.00
C TYR A 606 -34.91 -1.91 -25.26
N VAL A 607 -34.00 -2.73 -25.75
CA VAL A 607 -33.20 -2.47 -26.95
C VAL A 607 -33.29 -3.64 -27.92
N LEU A 608 -33.06 -3.34 -29.19
CA LEU A 608 -32.89 -4.30 -30.26
C LEU A 608 -31.44 -4.20 -30.75
N VAL A 609 -30.76 -5.34 -30.78
CA VAL A 609 -29.40 -5.47 -31.29
C VAL A 609 -29.47 -6.10 -32.66
N ASP A 610 -28.88 -5.45 -33.67
CA ASP A 610 -28.69 -5.96 -35.02
C ASP A 610 -27.23 -6.40 -35.18
N GLY A 611 -27.06 -7.65 -35.63
CA GLY A 611 -25.75 -8.27 -35.82
C GLY A 611 -25.00 -7.85 -37.09
N GLN A 612 -25.54 -7.03 -37.99
CA GLN A 612 -24.79 -6.56 -39.17
C GLN A 612 -23.60 -5.66 -38.78
N GLU A 613 -22.48 -5.68 -39.52
CA GLU A 613 -21.39 -4.71 -39.31
C GLU A 613 -21.72 -3.33 -39.92
N PRO A 614 -21.52 -2.21 -39.19
CA PRO A 614 -21.21 -2.13 -37.76
C PRO A 614 -22.43 -2.52 -36.90
N VAL A 615 -22.19 -3.26 -35.81
CA VAL A 615 -23.26 -3.71 -34.87
C VAL A 615 -24.09 -2.51 -34.45
N ARG A 616 -25.42 -2.61 -34.58
CA ARG A 616 -26.34 -1.54 -34.21
C ARG A 616 -27.11 -1.92 -32.96
N VAL A 617 -27.19 -0.99 -32.03
CA VAL A 617 -28.10 -1.07 -30.89
C VAL A 617 -29.08 0.07 -31.03
N ARG A 618 -30.37 -0.24 -31.04
CA ARG A 618 -31.44 0.76 -31.09
C ARG A 618 -32.42 0.57 -29.94
N VAL A 619 -32.87 1.66 -29.33
CA VAL A 619 -33.89 1.59 -28.28
C VAL A 619 -35.26 1.44 -28.95
N ASP A 620 -36.05 0.49 -28.47
CA ASP A 620 -37.43 0.30 -28.94
C ASP A 620 -38.40 0.97 -27.95
N GLY A 621 -38.85 2.17 -28.33
CA GLY A 621 -39.57 3.11 -27.47
C GLY A 621 -38.62 4.18 -26.91
N ASN A 622 -39.01 4.89 -25.84
CA ASN A 622 -38.16 5.95 -25.30
C ASN A 622 -38.36 6.23 -23.80
N ARG A 623 -38.20 5.22 -22.93
CA ARG A 623 -38.23 5.45 -21.47
C ARG A 623 -37.25 4.54 -20.75
N ALA A 624 -36.20 5.12 -20.18
CA ALA A 624 -35.50 4.55 -19.04
C ALA A 624 -36.54 4.33 -17.92
N ARG A 625 -36.62 3.12 -17.39
CA ARG A 625 -37.59 2.73 -16.36
C ARG A 625 -36.85 2.41 -15.06
N PRO A 626 -37.41 2.77 -13.90
CA PRO A 626 -36.83 2.39 -12.62
C PRO A 626 -37.02 0.88 -12.39
N LEU A 627 -36.12 0.27 -11.61
CA LEU A 627 -36.21 -1.15 -11.23
C LEU A 627 -37.53 -1.51 -10.54
N SER A 628 -38.17 -0.56 -9.85
CA SER A 628 -39.46 -0.75 -9.16
C SER A 628 -40.65 -1.10 -10.08
N GLN A 629 -40.49 -1.05 -11.40
CA GLN A 629 -41.49 -1.57 -12.35
C GLN A 629 -41.54 -3.11 -12.38
N TRP A 630 -40.50 -3.78 -11.89
CA TRP A 630 -40.45 -5.23 -11.77
C TRP A 630 -41.00 -5.66 -10.42
N THR A 631 -42.09 -6.42 -10.43
CA THR A 631 -42.76 -6.85 -9.19
C THR A 631 -41.88 -7.80 -8.39
N SER A 632 -41.02 -8.56 -9.06
CA SER A 632 -40.08 -9.51 -8.46
C SER A 632 -38.88 -8.86 -7.77
N PHE A 633 -38.66 -7.55 -7.97
CA PHE A 633 -37.52 -6.81 -7.43
C PHE A 633 -37.88 -6.10 -6.11
N ASP A 634 -39.14 -5.69 -5.96
CA ASP A 634 -39.64 -4.81 -4.89
C ASP A 634 -40.13 -5.57 -3.64
N ALA A 635 -39.42 -6.63 -3.24
CA ALA A 635 -39.82 -7.48 -2.12
C ALA A 635 -39.03 -7.14 -0.86
N ALA A 636 -39.69 -6.52 0.12
CA ALA A 636 -39.16 -6.26 1.46
C ALA A 636 -38.65 -7.57 2.13
N PRO A 637 -37.65 -7.51 3.04
CA PRO A 637 -37.03 -6.30 3.61
C PRO A 637 -35.94 -5.64 2.75
N ASP A 638 -35.34 -6.36 1.79
CA ASP A 638 -34.18 -5.88 1.02
C ASP A 638 -34.50 -5.76 -0.48
N PRO A 639 -34.89 -4.57 -0.97
CA PRO A 639 -35.18 -4.37 -2.38
C PRO A 639 -33.91 -4.51 -3.22
N VAL A 640 -34.08 -4.98 -4.46
CA VAL A 640 -32.99 -5.04 -5.42
C VAL A 640 -32.54 -3.62 -5.77
N THR A 641 -31.29 -3.27 -5.45
CA THR A 641 -30.71 -1.97 -5.80
C THR A 641 -29.99 -2.01 -7.14
N HIS A 642 -29.49 -3.19 -7.54
CA HIS A 642 -28.73 -3.40 -8.76
C HIS A 642 -28.96 -4.81 -9.29
N VAL A 643 -29.29 -4.97 -10.57
CA VAL A 643 -29.24 -6.24 -11.28
C VAL A 643 -27.83 -6.40 -11.85
N ASP A 644 -27.14 -7.47 -11.47
CA ASP A 644 -25.76 -7.73 -11.87
C ASP A 644 -25.72 -8.69 -13.08
N ALA A 645 -26.40 -9.83 -13.00
CA ALA A 645 -26.42 -10.80 -14.09
C ALA A 645 -27.72 -11.62 -14.12
N VAL A 646 -28.14 -12.02 -15.32
CA VAL A 646 -29.34 -12.86 -15.51
C VAL A 646 -28.99 -14.09 -16.32
N LEU A 647 -29.26 -15.26 -15.72
CA LEU A 647 -28.91 -16.56 -16.28
C LEU A 647 -30.18 -17.38 -16.56
N PRO A 648 -30.47 -17.76 -17.81
CA PRO A 648 -31.59 -18.63 -18.13
C PRO A 648 -31.44 -20.02 -17.50
N ILE A 649 -32.49 -20.49 -16.83
CA ILE A 649 -32.57 -21.89 -16.36
C ILE A 649 -32.83 -22.79 -17.57
N PRO A 650 -31.88 -23.63 -17.99
CA PRO A 650 -31.87 -24.23 -19.33
C PRO A 650 -33.09 -25.11 -19.62
N ASP A 651 -33.53 -25.93 -18.66
CA ASP A 651 -34.71 -26.80 -18.77
C ASP A 651 -36.05 -26.07 -18.51
N LYS A 652 -36.02 -24.74 -18.40
CA LYS A 652 -37.20 -23.89 -18.14
C LYS A 652 -37.33 -22.71 -19.11
N GLN A 653 -37.03 -22.92 -20.40
CA GLN A 653 -37.13 -21.92 -21.47
C GLN A 653 -38.14 -22.27 -22.62
N PRO A 654 -39.45 -22.45 -22.37
CA PRO A 654 -40.18 -22.28 -21.11
C PRO A 654 -40.26 -23.58 -20.29
N GLY A 655 -40.53 -23.45 -18.99
CA GLY A 655 -40.82 -24.58 -18.12
C GLY A 655 -42.19 -25.19 -18.37
N GLY A 656 -42.51 -26.27 -17.65
CA GLY A 656 -43.82 -26.95 -17.73
C GLY A 656 -45.02 -26.09 -17.33
N ASP A 657 -44.80 -24.94 -16.70
CA ASP A 657 -45.81 -23.92 -16.37
C ASP A 657 -46.00 -22.87 -17.47
N GLY A 658 -45.28 -23.00 -18.59
CA GLY A 658 -45.31 -22.04 -19.70
C GLY A 658 -44.60 -20.73 -19.43
N ARG A 659 -43.79 -20.62 -18.35
CA ARG A 659 -43.01 -19.43 -18.00
C ARG A 659 -41.53 -19.66 -18.27
N TYR A 660 -40.79 -18.58 -18.53
CA TYR A 660 -39.34 -18.60 -18.69
C TYR A 660 -38.68 -18.28 -17.35
N HIS A 661 -37.85 -19.18 -16.82
CA HIS A 661 -37.25 -19.02 -15.49
C HIS A 661 -35.78 -18.61 -15.57
N TYR A 662 -35.32 -17.79 -14.64
CA TYR A 662 -33.95 -17.25 -14.61
C TYR A 662 -33.41 -17.25 -13.18
N TRP A 663 -32.12 -17.56 -13.03
CA TRP A 663 -31.37 -17.10 -11.87
C TRP A 663 -30.96 -15.65 -12.11
N MET A 664 -31.32 -14.76 -11.20
CA MET A 664 -30.94 -13.36 -11.23
C MET A 664 -29.98 -13.07 -10.08
N PHE A 665 -28.73 -12.78 -10.44
CA PHE A 665 -27.72 -12.24 -9.54
C PHE A 665 -27.94 -10.73 -9.41
N HIS A 666 -27.98 -10.25 -8.18
CA HIS A 666 -28.35 -8.87 -7.89
C HIS A 666 -27.77 -8.42 -6.55
N THR A 667 -27.55 -7.12 -6.43
CA THR A 667 -27.00 -6.50 -5.23
C THR A 667 -28.12 -5.96 -4.35
N THR A 668 -27.93 -6.17 -3.04
CA THR A 668 -28.73 -5.63 -1.94
C THR A 668 -27.80 -4.91 -0.96
N PRO A 669 -28.32 -4.18 0.05
CA PRO A 669 -27.47 -3.62 1.12
C PRO A 669 -26.63 -4.66 1.87
N ALA A 670 -27.01 -5.95 1.84
CA ALA A 670 -26.29 -7.06 2.45
C ALA A 670 -25.25 -7.72 1.51
N GLY A 671 -25.01 -7.16 0.33
CA GLY A 671 -24.12 -7.70 -0.71
C GLY A 671 -24.86 -8.40 -1.86
N GLN A 672 -24.11 -9.07 -2.74
CA GLN A 672 -24.67 -9.80 -3.87
C GLN A 672 -25.42 -11.06 -3.40
N ARG A 673 -26.58 -11.28 -4.00
CA ARG A 673 -27.48 -12.41 -3.79
C ARG A 673 -27.92 -12.96 -5.14
N TYR A 674 -28.54 -14.13 -5.13
CA TYR A 674 -29.31 -14.59 -6.27
C TYR A 674 -30.71 -15.08 -5.86
N ARG A 675 -31.66 -14.91 -6.77
CA ARG A 675 -33.03 -15.45 -6.66
C ARG A 675 -33.49 -16.01 -7.99
N ILE A 676 -34.53 -16.84 -7.95
CA ILE A 676 -35.19 -17.34 -9.16
C ILE A 676 -36.38 -16.42 -9.46
N ILE A 677 -36.45 -15.95 -10.70
CA ILE A 677 -37.56 -15.15 -11.22
C ILE A 677 -38.07 -15.79 -12.50
N SER A 678 -39.35 -15.56 -12.82
CA SER A 678 -39.94 -16.09 -14.04
C SER A 678 -40.75 -15.05 -14.80
N LEU A 679 -40.80 -15.18 -16.13
CA LEU A 679 -41.55 -14.32 -17.04
C LEU A 679 -42.64 -15.09 -17.77
N GLN A 680 -43.83 -14.50 -17.87
CA GLN A 680 -44.88 -15.01 -18.74
C GLN A 680 -44.65 -14.57 -20.20
N ALA A 681 -44.74 -15.53 -21.12
CA ALA A 681 -44.74 -15.25 -22.56
C ALA A 681 -45.90 -14.30 -22.92
N GLY A 682 -45.63 -13.22 -23.66
CA GLY A 682 -46.64 -12.23 -24.02
C GLY A 682 -47.07 -11.37 -22.82
N GLY A 683 -46.60 -10.12 -22.79
CA GLY A 683 -46.86 -9.17 -21.70
C GLY A 683 -45.80 -9.15 -20.58
N TYR A 684 -44.87 -10.11 -20.57
CA TYR A 684 -43.64 -10.12 -19.75
C TYR A 684 -43.85 -9.87 -18.25
N ARG A 685 -44.99 -10.33 -17.71
CA ARG A 685 -45.26 -10.21 -16.27
C ARG A 685 -44.30 -11.09 -15.48
N ASP A 686 -43.54 -10.47 -14.60
CA ASP A 686 -42.54 -11.12 -13.77
C ASP A 686 -43.11 -11.65 -12.46
N ARG A 687 -42.48 -12.70 -11.93
CA ARG A 687 -42.83 -13.30 -10.64
C ARG A 687 -41.55 -13.77 -9.95
N ARG A 688 -41.45 -13.49 -8.65
CA ARG A 688 -40.41 -14.07 -7.78
C ARG A 688 -40.78 -15.52 -7.45
N GLU A 689 -39.89 -16.46 -7.77
CA GLU A 689 -40.07 -17.89 -7.51
C GLU A 689 -39.33 -18.36 -6.25
N SER A 690 -38.25 -17.67 -5.86
CA SER A 690 -37.50 -17.98 -4.64
C SER A 690 -37.05 -16.73 -3.88
N GLY A 691 -36.70 -16.91 -2.60
CA GLY A 691 -36.07 -15.91 -1.75
C GLY A 691 -34.66 -15.53 -2.22
N ASP A 692 -33.99 -14.64 -1.48
CA ASP A 692 -32.60 -14.30 -1.72
C ASP A 692 -31.68 -15.34 -1.11
N ASN A 693 -30.73 -15.78 -1.91
CA ASN A 693 -29.78 -16.82 -1.55
C ASN A 693 -28.36 -16.27 -1.69
N GLU A 694 -27.47 -16.75 -0.83
CA GLU A 694 -26.03 -16.52 -0.95
C GLU A 694 -25.50 -17.15 -2.23
N ILE A 695 -24.67 -16.42 -2.99
CA ILE A 695 -24.04 -16.98 -4.20
C ILE A 695 -23.14 -18.18 -3.90
N SER A 696 -22.68 -18.33 -2.65
CA SER A 696 -21.88 -19.46 -2.18
C SER A 696 -22.62 -20.80 -2.21
N LEU A 697 -23.93 -20.82 -2.40
CA LEU A 697 -24.68 -22.06 -2.68
C LEU A 697 -24.33 -22.68 -4.03
N TRP A 698 -23.75 -21.91 -4.95
CA TRP A 698 -23.20 -22.42 -6.19
C TRP A 698 -21.78 -22.92 -5.93
N SER A 699 -21.60 -24.23 -5.96
CA SER A 699 -20.28 -24.85 -5.73
C SER A 699 -19.24 -24.41 -6.76
N SER A 700 -19.68 -24.14 -7.99
CA SER A 700 -18.87 -23.65 -9.10
C SER A 700 -18.44 -22.18 -8.95
N LEU A 701 -19.06 -21.43 -8.03
CA LEU A 701 -18.71 -20.05 -7.69
C LEU A 701 -17.84 -19.95 -6.44
N ALA A 702 -17.32 -21.06 -5.92
CA ALA A 702 -16.36 -21.02 -4.82
C ALA A 702 -15.17 -20.09 -5.16
N GLY A 703 -14.89 -19.14 -4.26
CA GLY A 703 -13.85 -18.10 -4.43
C GLY A 703 -14.25 -16.92 -5.32
N VAL A 704 -15.47 -16.89 -5.87
CA VAL A 704 -16.01 -15.73 -6.58
C VAL A 704 -16.80 -14.88 -5.60
N GLU A 705 -16.30 -13.67 -5.32
CA GLU A 705 -16.96 -12.72 -4.41
C GLU A 705 -18.16 -12.02 -5.05
N HIS A 706 -18.10 -11.78 -6.36
CA HIS A 706 -19.13 -11.10 -7.13
C HIS A 706 -19.16 -11.64 -8.56
N VAL A 707 -20.35 -11.96 -9.06
CA VAL A 707 -20.61 -12.32 -10.46
C VAL A 707 -20.95 -11.04 -11.23
N ASP A 708 -20.09 -10.66 -12.16
CA ASP A 708 -20.23 -9.43 -12.97
C ASP A 708 -21.15 -9.67 -14.17
N ALA A 709 -20.95 -10.78 -14.89
CA ALA A 709 -21.79 -11.16 -16.02
C ALA A 709 -21.82 -12.68 -16.21
N VAL A 710 -22.86 -13.19 -16.86
CA VAL A 710 -22.98 -14.60 -17.23
C VAL A 710 -23.44 -14.73 -18.66
N GLN A 711 -22.82 -15.62 -19.44
CA GLN A 711 -23.17 -15.82 -20.84
C GLN A 711 -23.13 -17.31 -21.22
N PRO A 712 -24.22 -17.87 -21.79
CA PRO A 712 -24.19 -19.22 -22.35
C PRO A 712 -23.08 -19.44 -23.39
N VAL A 713 -22.36 -20.58 -23.29
CA VAL A 713 -21.33 -20.99 -24.24
C VAL A 713 -21.99 -21.56 -25.51
N PRO A 714 -21.60 -21.15 -26.73
CA PRO A 714 -22.25 -21.62 -27.96
C PRO A 714 -21.98 -23.10 -28.20
N GLY A 715 -22.98 -23.83 -28.69
CA GLY A 715 -22.83 -25.25 -29.03
C GLY A 715 -22.69 -26.20 -27.84
N ARG A 716 -22.69 -25.70 -26.59
CA ARG A 716 -22.65 -26.49 -25.34
C ARG A 716 -23.97 -26.44 -24.57
N GLN A 717 -25.07 -26.41 -25.33
CA GLN A 717 -26.45 -26.31 -24.86
C GLN A 717 -27.40 -27.45 -25.28
N PRO A 718 -27.02 -28.57 -25.95
CA PRO A 718 -28.01 -29.58 -26.30
C PRO A 718 -28.07 -30.79 -25.34
N GLY A 719 -29.27 -31.04 -24.82
CA GLY A 719 -29.91 -32.37 -24.85
C GLY A 719 -29.58 -33.36 -23.72
N ASN A 720 -29.77 -32.97 -22.45
CA ASN A 720 -29.75 -33.82 -21.24
C ASN A 720 -28.36 -34.20 -20.67
N ALA A 721 -27.50 -33.23 -20.33
CA ALA A 721 -26.58 -33.47 -19.20
C ALA A 721 -26.05 -32.20 -18.53
N GLN A 722 -25.44 -31.27 -19.27
CA GLN A 722 -24.71 -30.12 -18.70
C GLN A 722 -24.64 -28.93 -19.67
N ASN A 723 -25.20 -27.79 -19.27
CA ASN A 723 -25.19 -26.54 -20.03
C ASN A 723 -24.02 -25.66 -19.56
N TRP A 724 -23.19 -25.18 -20.48
CA TRP A 724 -22.00 -24.42 -20.11
C TRP A 724 -22.23 -22.91 -20.15
N TYR A 725 -21.64 -22.21 -19.20
CA TYR A 725 -21.72 -20.77 -19.05
C TYR A 725 -20.36 -20.15 -18.78
N TRP A 726 -20.08 -19.06 -19.46
CA TRP A 726 -19.07 -18.11 -19.04
C TRP A 726 -19.57 -17.36 -17.81
N VAL A 727 -18.81 -17.37 -16.72
CA VAL A 727 -19.05 -16.54 -15.55
C VAL A 727 -17.90 -15.57 -15.41
N PHE A 728 -18.20 -14.29 -15.58
CA PHE A 728 -17.26 -13.18 -15.47
C PHE A 728 -17.26 -12.65 -14.03
N HIS A 729 -16.08 -12.32 -13.52
CA HIS A 729 -15.85 -11.77 -12.19
C HIS A 729 -14.58 -10.91 -12.18
N LYS A 730 -14.31 -10.20 -11.06
CA LYS A 730 -13.16 -9.29 -10.89
C LYS A 730 -11.79 -9.89 -11.28
N GLY A 731 -11.62 -11.21 -11.17
CA GLY A 731 -10.38 -11.93 -11.51
C GLY A 731 -10.32 -12.46 -12.94
N GLY A 732 -11.34 -12.24 -13.77
CA GLY A 732 -11.41 -12.68 -15.16
C GLY A 732 -12.71 -13.42 -15.49
N TYR A 733 -12.61 -14.61 -16.06
CA TYR A 733 -13.76 -15.48 -16.29
C TYR A 733 -13.45 -16.94 -15.98
N ARG A 734 -14.48 -17.71 -15.63
CA ARG A 734 -14.45 -19.17 -15.59
C ARG A 734 -15.56 -19.77 -16.42
N VAL A 735 -15.45 -21.07 -16.73
CA VAL A 735 -16.55 -21.82 -17.35
C VAL A 735 -17.18 -22.72 -16.31
N THR A 736 -18.45 -22.51 -16.06
CA THR A 736 -19.27 -23.36 -15.21
C THR A 736 -20.21 -24.20 -16.07
N SER A 737 -20.68 -25.29 -15.52
CA SER A 737 -21.77 -26.08 -16.10
C SER A 737 -22.91 -26.19 -15.11
N VAL A 738 -24.13 -26.24 -15.62
CA VAL A 738 -25.33 -26.51 -14.83
C VAL A 738 -26.10 -27.64 -15.50
N ALA A 739 -26.36 -28.71 -14.74
CA ALA A 739 -27.15 -29.83 -15.22
C ALA A 739 -28.64 -29.50 -15.29
N ASP A 740 -29.35 -30.10 -16.25
CA ASP A 740 -30.80 -30.08 -16.29
C ASP A 740 -31.38 -30.90 -15.12
N GLY A 741 -32.66 -30.64 -14.78
CA GLY A 741 -33.36 -31.38 -13.73
C GLY A 741 -33.49 -30.60 -12.42
N SER A 742 -34.22 -31.15 -11.46
CA SER A 742 -34.69 -30.41 -10.29
C SER A 742 -33.61 -29.90 -9.34
N ALA A 743 -32.41 -30.48 -9.38
CA ALA A 743 -31.30 -30.11 -8.51
C ALA A 743 -30.38 -29.04 -9.12
N HIS A 744 -30.43 -28.84 -10.44
CA HIS A 744 -29.55 -27.91 -11.18
C HIS A 744 -28.10 -27.93 -10.69
N THR A 745 -27.52 -29.12 -10.52
CA THR A 745 -26.17 -29.26 -9.95
C THR A 745 -25.17 -28.54 -10.83
N ASP A 746 -24.37 -27.67 -10.21
CA ASP A 746 -23.38 -26.86 -10.88
C ASP A 746 -21.97 -27.41 -10.69
N ALA A 747 -21.08 -27.17 -11.65
CA ALA A 747 -19.67 -27.59 -11.56
C ALA A 747 -18.74 -26.66 -12.34
N VAL A 748 -17.51 -26.50 -11.87
CA VAL A 748 -16.45 -25.83 -12.63
C VAL A 748 -16.01 -26.75 -13.77
N VAL A 749 -16.21 -26.30 -15.01
CA VAL A 749 -15.70 -26.95 -16.22
C VAL A 749 -14.28 -26.48 -16.48
N GLN A 750 -14.04 -25.18 -16.34
CA GLN A 750 -12.73 -24.56 -16.51
C GLN A 750 -12.49 -23.53 -15.41
N ARG A 751 -11.30 -23.59 -14.80
CA ARG A 751 -10.88 -22.64 -13.77
C ARG A 751 -10.69 -21.23 -14.36
N ASP A 752 -10.50 -20.27 -13.47
CA ASP A 752 -10.34 -18.85 -13.82
C ASP A 752 -9.25 -18.63 -14.86
N ARG A 753 -9.57 -17.75 -15.81
CA ARG A 753 -8.68 -17.25 -16.85
C ARG A 753 -8.79 -15.74 -16.90
N PRO A 754 -7.69 -15.03 -17.22
CA PRO A 754 -7.76 -13.60 -17.45
C PRO A 754 -8.70 -13.30 -18.61
N LEU A 755 -9.36 -12.15 -18.55
CA LEU A 755 -10.02 -11.59 -19.72
C LEU A 755 -8.99 -11.38 -20.84
N PRO A 756 -9.37 -11.60 -22.11
CA PRO A 756 -8.51 -11.19 -23.20
C PRO A 756 -8.34 -9.67 -23.12
N GLY A 757 -7.11 -9.21 -22.98
CA GLY A 757 -6.73 -7.80 -22.82
C GLY A 757 -6.39 -7.10 -24.13
#